data_AF-A0A9Q3PT07-F1
#
_entry.id   AF-A0A9Q3PT07-F1
#
_cell.length_a   1.000
_cell.length_b   1.000
_cell.length_c   1.000
_cell.angle_alpha   90.00
_cell.angle_beta   90.00
_cell.angle_gamma   90.00
#
_symmetry.space_group_name_H-M   'P 1'
#
loop_
_entity.id
_entity.type
_entity.pdbx_description
1 polymer ?
#
loop_
_entity_poly.entity_id
_entity_poly.type
_entity_poly.pdbx_seq_one_letter_code
_entity_poly.pdbx_strand_id
1 'polypeptide(L)'
;MVFSSSEEEHVKHVASALQRLRDNNWFAKGSKCVFHASSVEYLGYVVSSDGLKIDSSKVQQILNWPQPKNIKPLQSFRGFANFCCCFIKNYSKKITSLTSLLTKDSPFIFNEEALSQFQSLKEAFTTTPMLSHFNPSLPTIEETDASDYAFGAVLSQVNDSGKHPIAFDSRKLLQAELNYEIHEKELLGIAWALKPWRAVLLSLSNSFEVLTDHSSKFLTRCPAHWADFLSEFHFTITYNPGRLATLPDALSHRDGVYPEKGVDFIRKNPQSFHQVIKQDRIQESRFFSIKVEVFSDLVDKIKKEFLLFKDRGVIPSNEEFQLNTLQKRHDSPLAGQPGQEKTLKLIKRNSYWAGMNQFIKDYVSSCQQCSTYKNIHHKKFGLLKPLQIPSGHWNYLSMDFITQLPLSNKIDSILVVVERFSKMAIFIPAYGTIIALDLAQIFLSHVFSKNGLPVSIVSARGSLFFSSFWTQLCQQLKISRDLSTAFNPETDGQTERVNRILEQYLRIFDSIHISQDLPSGKLSTKLQSVQQVVKEELESALRRFKKYADRNRATTPDFQPGDTVWLASKNIKTTRPTKKLSERWLGPFEVLKKNDSHAYHLKLPQQWKSVHPVFHVSLFEPVKHSTITNRHQFPPSPVLVEEQEEWEMAQVLDSKLKRGYLWYL
;
A
#
# COMPACT_ATOMS: atom_id res chain seq x y z
N MET A 1 -25.99 5.16 29.02
CA MET A 1 -26.90 6.32 29.24
C MET A 1 -28.31 5.87 28.87
N VAL A 2 -29.31 6.16 29.71
CA VAL A 2 -30.73 5.90 29.42
C VAL A 2 -31.40 7.26 29.29
N PHE A 3 -32.17 7.48 28.23
CA PHE A 3 -32.90 8.73 27.99
C PHE A 3 -34.31 8.40 27.48
N SER A 4 -35.27 9.28 27.70
CA SER A 4 -36.69 9.01 27.41
C SER A 4 -37.45 10.32 27.22
N SER A 5 -38.58 10.26 26.53
CA SER A 5 -39.38 11.46 26.19
C SER A 5 -40.27 11.93 27.34
N SER A 6 -40.58 11.04 28.30
CA SER A 6 -41.36 11.36 29.51
C SER A 6 -40.77 10.68 30.75
N GLU A 7 -41.10 11.19 31.93
CA GLU A 7 -40.66 10.62 33.20
C GLU A 7 -41.22 9.21 33.43
N GLU A 8 -42.49 8.98 33.08
CA GLU A 8 -43.14 7.66 33.21
C GLU A 8 -42.46 6.60 32.34
N GLU A 9 -42.09 6.93 31.10
CA GLU A 9 -41.31 6.06 30.25
C GLU A 9 -39.89 5.87 30.78
N HIS A 10 -39.30 6.92 31.33
CA HIS A 10 -37.95 6.87 31.88
C HIS A 10 -37.82 5.85 33.00
N VAL A 11 -38.78 5.82 33.93
CA VAL A 11 -38.83 4.81 35.00
C VAL A 11 -38.87 3.40 34.43
N LYS A 12 -39.69 3.15 33.41
CA LYS A 12 -39.79 1.84 32.74
C LYS A 12 -38.48 1.46 32.06
N HIS A 13 -37.85 2.39 31.34
CA HIS A 13 -36.57 2.13 30.65
C HIS A 13 -35.43 1.88 31.63
N VAL A 14 -35.34 2.66 32.71
CA VAL A 14 -34.34 2.45 33.77
C VAL A 14 -34.55 1.10 34.45
N ALA A 15 -35.79 0.74 34.81
CA ALA A 15 -36.10 -0.56 35.39
C ALA A 15 -35.70 -1.71 34.44
N SER A 16 -36.00 -1.59 33.14
CA SER A 16 -35.64 -2.57 32.12
C SER A 16 -34.12 -2.68 31.93
N ALA A 17 -33.38 -1.57 32.02
CA ALA A 17 -31.92 -1.57 31.95
C ALA A 17 -31.29 -2.24 33.19
N LEU A 18 -31.76 -1.88 34.39
CA LEU A 18 -31.29 -2.47 35.65
C LEU A 18 -31.62 -3.97 35.76
N GLN A 19 -32.78 -4.39 35.26
CA GLN A 19 -33.15 -5.80 35.21
C GLN A 19 -32.20 -6.58 34.31
N ARG A 20 -31.87 -6.08 33.11
CA ARG A 20 -30.87 -6.72 32.23
C ARG A 20 -29.49 -6.81 32.87
N LEU A 21 -29.07 -5.78 33.62
CA LEU A 21 -27.80 -5.85 34.37
C LEU A 21 -27.85 -6.97 35.42
N ARG A 22 -28.95 -7.07 36.17
CA ARG A 22 -29.16 -8.13 37.16
C ARG A 22 -29.16 -9.53 36.54
N ASP A 23 -29.91 -9.72 35.45
CA ASP A 23 -30.02 -11.01 34.75
C ASP A 23 -28.67 -11.51 34.22
N ASN A 24 -27.74 -10.59 33.92
CA ASN A 24 -26.41 -10.90 33.41
C ASN A 24 -25.30 -10.83 34.50
N ASN A 25 -25.64 -10.64 35.77
CA ASN A 25 -24.69 -10.49 36.89
C ASN A 25 -23.74 -9.28 36.76
N TRP A 26 -24.21 -8.17 36.20
CA TRP A 26 -23.49 -6.89 36.16
C TRP A 26 -23.98 -5.96 37.27
N PHE A 27 -23.04 -5.27 37.93
CA PHE A 27 -23.34 -4.37 39.04
C PHE A 27 -23.00 -2.92 38.69
N ALA A 28 -23.96 -2.02 38.90
CA ALA A 28 -23.74 -0.58 38.78
C ALA A 28 -23.29 -0.01 40.13
N LYS A 29 -22.23 0.82 40.14
CA LYS A 29 -21.79 1.51 41.35
C LYS A 29 -22.74 2.68 41.66
N GLY A 30 -23.66 2.49 42.60
CA GLY A 30 -24.70 3.47 42.94
C GLY A 30 -24.19 4.88 43.19
N SER A 31 -23.01 5.04 43.81
CA SER A 31 -22.39 6.35 44.06
C SER A 31 -21.97 7.12 42.80
N LYS A 32 -21.96 6.47 41.63
CA LYS A 32 -21.66 7.09 40.32
C LYS A 32 -22.89 7.13 39.41
N CYS A 33 -24.03 6.62 39.88
CA CYS A 33 -25.27 6.65 39.12
C CYS A 33 -26.02 7.95 39.44
N VAL A 34 -26.44 8.64 38.39
CA VAL A 34 -27.34 9.79 38.48
C VAL A 34 -28.66 9.36 37.82
N PHE A 35 -29.76 9.48 38.56
CA PHE A 35 -31.10 9.11 38.09
C PHE A 35 -31.97 10.38 38.02
N HIS A 36 -32.95 10.40 37.11
CA HIS A 36 -33.92 11.49 36.96
C HIS A 36 -33.29 12.90 36.80
N ALA A 37 -32.14 12.99 36.14
CA ALA A 37 -31.49 14.29 35.89
C ALA A 37 -31.90 14.85 34.52
N SER A 38 -32.21 16.15 34.49
CA SER A 38 -32.47 16.91 33.26
C SER A 38 -31.19 17.25 32.48
N SER A 39 -30.03 17.15 33.12
CA SER A 39 -28.73 17.18 32.46
C SER A 39 -27.75 16.19 33.10
N VAL A 40 -26.92 15.54 32.28
CA VAL A 40 -25.95 14.53 32.73
C VAL A 40 -24.61 14.70 32.04
N GLU A 41 -23.52 14.51 32.79
CA GLU A 41 -22.18 14.42 32.20
C GLU A 41 -21.97 13.03 31.58
N TYR A 42 -21.64 12.98 30.30
CA TYR A 42 -21.38 11.74 29.59
C TYR A 42 -20.25 11.92 28.58
N LEU A 43 -19.21 11.06 28.70
CA LEU A 43 -18.00 11.10 27.85
C LEU A 43 -17.34 12.49 27.77
N GLY A 44 -17.50 13.30 28.83
CA GLY A 44 -16.93 14.64 28.92
C GLY A 44 -17.68 15.72 28.15
N TYR A 45 -18.96 15.47 27.85
CA TYR A 45 -19.97 16.43 27.42
C TYR A 45 -21.07 16.51 28.47
N VAL A 46 -21.79 17.63 28.50
CA VAL A 46 -23.03 17.78 29.26
C VAL A 46 -24.19 17.62 28.26
N VAL A 47 -24.99 16.58 28.48
CA VAL A 47 -26.18 16.25 27.70
C VAL A 47 -27.39 16.78 28.44
N SER A 48 -28.18 17.67 27.83
CA SER A 48 -29.45 18.17 28.39
C SER A 48 -30.59 18.01 27.39
N SER A 49 -31.82 18.36 27.78
CA SER A 49 -32.98 18.46 26.86
C SER A 49 -32.71 19.38 25.67
N ASP A 50 -31.95 20.44 25.90
CA ASP A 50 -31.75 21.53 24.93
C ASP A 50 -30.59 21.25 23.96
N GLY A 51 -29.72 20.28 24.27
CA GLY A 51 -28.62 19.88 23.40
C GLY A 51 -27.38 19.35 24.12
N LEU A 52 -26.25 19.46 23.43
CA LEU A 52 -24.92 19.07 23.88
C LEU A 52 -24.06 20.31 24.13
N LYS A 53 -23.39 20.32 25.29
CA LYS A 53 -22.39 21.33 25.65
C LYS A 53 -21.09 20.65 26.08
N ILE A 54 -19.98 21.36 25.91
CA ILE A 54 -18.72 20.94 26.52
C ILE A 54 -18.85 21.12 28.03
N ASP A 55 -18.33 20.17 28.79
CA ASP A 55 -18.29 20.28 30.25
C ASP A 55 -17.53 21.54 30.70
N SER A 56 -18.11 22.26 31.66
CA SER A 56 -17.59 23.56 32.12
C SER A 56 -16.21 23.42 32.74
N SER A 57 -15.90 22.29 33.39
CA SER A 57 -14.58 22.04 33.96
C SER A 57 -13.50 21.92 32.86
N LYS A 58 -13.84 21.32 31.71
CA LYS A 58 -12.95 21.22 30.54
C LYS A 58 -12.74 22.57 29.85
N VAL A 59 -13.80 23.39 29.77
CA VAL A 59 -13.67 24.78 29.26
C VAL A 59 -12.74 25.58 30.17
N GLN A 60 -12.88 25.46 31.49
CA GLN A 60 -11.98 26.11 32.45
C GLN A 60 -10.53 25.61 32.34
N GLN A 61 -10.31 24.32 32.09
CA GLN A 61 -8.96 23.79 31.81
C GLN A 61 -8.33 24.42 30.57
N ILE A 62 -9.10 24.67 29.51
CA ILE A 62 -8.61 25.36 28.30
C ILE A 62 -8.31 26.84 28.60
N LEU A 63 -9.19 27.53 29.33
CA LEU A 63 -9.01 28.94 29.68
C LEU A 63 -7.79 29.15 30.57
N ASN A 64 -7.51 28.22 31.46
CA ASN A 64 -6.35 28.28 32.35
C ASN A 64 -5.09 27.66 31.72
N TRP A 65 -5.16 27.20 30.47
CA TRP A 65 -4.01 26.58 29.81
C TRP A 65 -2.88 27.60 29.60
N PRO A 66 -1.67 27.35 30.14
CA PRO A 66 -0.55 28.27 30.03
C PRO A 66 -0.01 28.32 28.60
N GLN A 67 0.57 29.45 28.21
CA GLN A 67 1.21 29.59 26.90
C GLN A 67 2.27 28.49 26.68
N PRO A 68 2.18 27.71 25.59
CA PRO A 68 3.15 26.66 25.30
C PRO A 68 4.55 27.22 25.09
N LYS A 69 5.51 26.79 25.92
CA LYS A 69 6.93 27.19 25.84
C LYS A 69 7.79 26.27 24.97
N ASN A 70 7.28 25.09 24.63
CA ASN A 70 7.94 24.13 23.76
C ASN A 70 6.91 23.18 23.10
N ILE A 71 7.40 22.28 22.26
CA ILE A 71 6.58 21.38 21.43
C ILE A 71 5.63 20.50 22.26
N LYS A 72 6.06 19.98 23.43
CA LYS A 72 5.27 19.03 24.22
C LYS A 72 3.95 19.63 24.78
N PRO A 73 3.96 20.78 25.49
CA PRO A 73 2.75 21.47 25.89
C PRO A 73 1.86 21.88 24.72
N LEU A 74 2.44 22.24 23.57
CA LEU A 74 1.67 22.60 22.37
C LEU A 74 0.95 21.38 21.77
N GLN A 75 1.61 20.21 21.73
CA GLN A 75 0.99 18.96 21.30
C GLN A 75 -0.14 18.53 22.24
N SER A 76 0.05 18.69 23.56
CA SER A 76 -0.98 18.41 24.57
C SER A 76 -2.19 19.33 24.39
N PHE A 77 -1.96 20.64 24.24
CA PHE A 77 -3.01 21.61 23.96
C PHE A 77 -3.77 21.29 22.66
N ARG A 78 -3.04 21.00 21.58
CA ARG A 78 -3.63 20.60 20.29
C ARG A 78 -4.47 19.34 20.40
N GLY A 79 -3.99 18.33 21.13
CA GLY A 79 -4.71 17.08 21.37
C GLY A 79 -6.05 17.34 22.08
N PHE A 80 -6.04 18.18 23.11
CA PHE A 80 -7.25 18.58 23.84
C PHE A 80 -8.18 19.45 22.98
N ALA A 81 -7.64 20.42 22.26
CA ALA A 81 -8.42 21.29 21.39
C ALA A 81 -9.09 20.52 20.24
N ASN A 82 -8.46 19.44 19.74
CA ASN A 82 -9.04 18.53 18.75
C ASN A 82 -10.25 17.76 19.31
N PHE A 83 -10.27 17.42 20.61
CA PHE A 83 -11.44 16.75 21.23
C PHE A 83 -12.68 17.66 21.20
N CYS A 84 -12.48 18.97 21.26
CA CYS A 84 -13.54 19.97 21.27
C CYS A 84 -13.78 20.62 19.89
N CYS A 85 -13.13 20.16 18.81
CA CYS A 85 -13.21 20.84 17.51
C CYS A 85 -14.61 20.81 16.89
N CYS A 86 -15.43 19.80 17.21
CA CYS A 86 -16.79 19.65 16.69
C CYS A 86 -17.77 20.73 17.17
N PHE A 87 -17.32 21.62 18.06
CA PHE A 87 -18.06 22.76 18.59
C PHE A 87 -17.56 24.11 18.05
N ILE A 88 -16.43 24.13 17.33
CA ILE A 88 -15.78 25.36 16.86
C ILE A 88 -15.89 25.45 15.34
N LYS A 89 -16.63 26.46 14.87
CA LYS A 89 -16.66 26.82 13.45
C LYS A 89 -15.26 27.21 12.96
N ASN A 90 -14.85 26.64 11.82
CA ASN A 90 -13.57 26.91 11.16
C ASN A 90 -12.32 26.66 12.05
N TYR A 91 -12.36 25.63 12.88
CA TYR A 91 -11.27 25.26 13.78
C TYR A 91 -9.92 25.08 13.07
N SER A 92 -9.90 24.44 11.89
CA SER A 92 -8.70 24.25 11.06
C SER A 92 -7.99 25.56 10.71
N LYS A 93 -8.75 26.62 10.34
CA LYS A 93 -8.23 27.98 10.11
C LYS A 93 -7.62 28.55 11.41
N LYS A 94 -8.31 28.40 12.54
CA LYS A 94 -7.89 28.91 13.86
C LYS A 94 -6.65 28.23 14.48
N ILE A 95 -6.34 26.98 14.11
CA ILE A 95 -5.17 26.25 14.65
C ILE A 95 -3.95 26.24 13.71
N THR A 96 -4.01 27.00 12.61
CA THR A 96 -3.06 26.83 11.51
C THR A 96 -1.63 27.16 11.90
N SER A 97 -1.40 28.31 12.51
CA SER A 97 -0.07 28.82 12.90
C SER A 97 0.42 28.15 14.19
N LEU A 98 -0.46 27.53 14.98
CA LEU A 98 -0.05 26.64 16.08
C LEU A 98 0.45 25.29 15.57
N THR A 99 -0.14 24.76 14.49
CA THR A 99 0.28 23.47 13.94
C THR A 99 1.59 23.57 13.14
N SER A 100 1.90 24.75 12.57
CA SER A 100 3.19 24.97 11.87
C SER A 100 4.39 24.91 12.82
N LEU A 101 4.20 25.22 14.11
CA LEU A 101 5.24 25.10 15.15
C LEU A 101 5.59 23.63 15.51
N LEU A 102 4.90 22.64 14.93
CA LEU A 102 5.12 21.21 15.18
C LEU A 102 5.93 20.51 14.07
N THR A 103 6.45 21.24 13.09
CA THR A 103 7.26 20.67 11.99
C THR A 103 8.65 20.23 12.48
N LYS A 104 9.19 19.15 11.91
CA LYS A 104 10.40 18.46 12.40
C LYS A 104 11.71 19.26 12.28
N ASP A 105 11.72 20.34 11.49
CA ASP A 105 12.94 21.04 11.08
C ASP A 105 12.94 22.55 11.39
N SER A 106 11.96 23.05 12.14
CA SER A 106 11.83 24.47 12.49
C SER A 106 12.07 24.73 13.99
N PRO A 107 12.85 25.76 14.38
CA PRO A 107 12.98 26.14 15.78
C PRO A 107 11.61 26.55 16.34
N PHE A 108 11.31 26.14 17.58
CA PHE A 108 10.06 26.51 18.24
C PHE A 108 10.08 28.00 18.62
N ILE A 109 9.50 28.84 17.77
CA ILE A 109 9.36 30.28 17.99
C ILE A 109 7.88 30.60 18.10
N PHE A 110 7.40 30.80 19.32
CA PHE A 110 6.01 31.17 19.58
C PHE A 110 5.83 32.68 19.34
N ASN A 111 5.59 33.05 18.08
CA ASN A 111 5.46 34.44 17.63
C ASN A 111 4.09 35.07 18.03
N GLU A 112 3.95 36.37 17.79
CA GLU A 112 2.71 37.12 18.10
C GLU A 112 1.48 36.56 17.37
N GLU A 113 1.66 36.03 16.16
CA GLU A 113 0.58 35.40 15.39
C GLU A 113 0.08 34.11 16.04
N ALA A 114 0.99 33.25 16.50
CA ALA A 114 0.65 32.04 17.26
C ALA A 114 0.00 32.38 18.60
N LEU A 115 0.42 33.47 19.25
CA LEU A 115 -0.20 33.97 20.48
C LEU A 115 -1.63 34.47 20.25
N SER A 116 -1.83 35.27 19.21
CA SER A 116 -3.17 35.75 18.82
C SER A 116 -4.11 34.58 18.48
N GLN A 117 -3.65 33.59 17.71
CA GLN A 117 -4.44 32.38 17.41
C GLN A 117 -4.72 31.54 18.66
N PHE A 118 -3.74 31.39 19.56
CA PHE A 118 -3.92 30.69 20.83
C PHE A 118 -5.00 31.35 21.70
N GLN A 119 -4.99 32.67 21.82
CA GLN A 119 -6.00 33.43 22.56
C GLN A 119 -7.37 33.37 21.87
N SER A 120 -7.44 33.59 20.56
CA SER A 120 -8.69 33.52 19.79
C SER A 120 -9.34 32.12 19.87
N LEU A 121 -8.52 31.06 19.93
CA LEU A 121 -9.03 29.70 20.12
C LEU A 121 -9.59 29.49 21.53
N LYS A 122 -8.92 30.03 22.56
CA LYS A 122 -9.42 30.01 23.95
C LYS A 122 -10.75 30.76 24.11
N GLU A 123 -10.91 31.91 23.45
CA GLU A 123 -12.17 32.66 23.41
C GLU A 123 -13.28 31.95 22.62
N ALA A 124 -12.93 31.21 21.56
CA ALA A 124 -13.91 30.41 20.82
C ALA A 124 -14.56 29.32 21.68
N PHE A 125 -13.83 28.78 22.68
CA PHE A 125 -14.39 27.80 23.62
C PHE A 125 -15.38 28.41 24.62
N THR A 126 -15.38 29.72 24.87
CA THR A 126 -16.37 30.37 25.76
C THR A 126 -17.64 30.77 25.03
N THR A 127 -17.52 31.07 23.75
CA THR A 127 -18.62 31.51 22.87
C THR A 127 -19.24 30.36 22.07
N THR A 128 -18.81 29.13 22.36
CA THR A 128 -19.25 27.92 21.68
C THR A 128 -20.78 27.75 21.74
N PRO A 129 -21.47 27.61 20.59
CA PRO A 129 -22.90 27.39 20.57
C PRO A 129 -23.25 26.01 21.15
N MET A 130 -24.44 25.91 21.74
CA MET A 130 -25.04 24.63 22.10
C MET A 130 -25.37 23.86 20.81
N LEU A 131 -24.88 22.63 20.69
CA LEU A 131 -25.22 21.77 19.56
C LEU A 131 -26.58 21.12 19.84
N SER A 132 -27.52 21.22 18.90
CA SER A 132 -28.84 20.59 19.06
C SER A 132 -28.76 19.09 18.86
N HIS A 133 -29.68 18.35 19.47
CA HIS A 133 -29.83 16.91 19.20
C HIS A 133 -30.33 16.70 17.79
N PHE A 134 -29.76 15.72 17.10
CA PHE A 134 -30.21 15.35 15.76
C PHE A 134 -31.60 14.70 15.82
N ASN A 135 -32.51 15.16 14.97
CA ASN A 135 -33.83 14.60 14.78
C ASN A 135 -34.02 14.15 13.33
N PRO A 136 -34.14 12.84 13.03
CA PRO A 136 -34.26 12.33 11.65
C PRO A 136 -35.44 12.90 10.85
N SER A 137 -36.45 13.47 11.51
CA SER A 137 -37.63 14.04 10.86
C SER A 137 -37.47 15.49 10.41
N LEU A 138 -36.40 16.19 10.82
CA LEU A 138 -36.17 17.59 10.47
C LEU A 138 -35.36 17.75 9.18
N PRO A 139 -35.65 18.78 8.35
CA PRO A 139 -34.80 19.15 7.21
C PRO A 139 -33.36 19.37 7.64
N THR A 140 -32.45 18.68 6.97
CA THR A 140 -31.02 18.67 7.29
C THR A 140 -30.23 19.37 6.19
N ILE A 141 -29.31 20.24 6.57
CA ILE A 141 -28.47 21.04 5.68
C ILE A 141 -27.01 20.86 6.07
N GLU A 142 -26.18 20.49 5.10
CA GLU A 142 -24.73 20.56 5.17
C GLU A 142 -24.23 21.83 4.49
N GLU A 143 -23.38 22.60 5.16
CA GLU A 143 -22.66 23.73 4.57
C GLU A 143 -21.17 23.43 4.56
N THR A 144 -20.54 23.51 3.40
CA THR A 144 -19.08 23.34 3.25
C THR A 144 -18.44 24.61 2.71
N ASP A 145 -17.33 25.01 3.33
CA ASP A 145 -16.46 26.12 2.90
C ASP A 145 -15.03 25.58 2.76
N ALA A 146 -14.49 25.63 1.54
CA ALA A 146 -13.10 25.26 1.27
C ALA A 146 -12.26 26.50 0.93
N SER A 147 -11.15 26.67 1.66
CA SER A 147 -10.10 27.62 1.31
C SER A 147 -8.92 26.92 0.64
N ASP A 148 -7.93 27.69 0.20
CA ASP A 148 -6.71 27.17 -0.44
C ASP A 148 -5.94 26.14 0.39
N TYR A 149 -6.13 26.16 1.73
CA TYR A 149 -5.30 25.41 2.69
C TYR A 149 -6.10 24.51 3.64
N ALA A 150 -7.40 24.73 3.78
CA ALA A 150 -8.25 24.00 4.72
C ALA A 150 -9.72 24.09 4.30
N PHE A 151 -10.54 23.17 4.77
CA PHE A 151 -11.99 23.27 4.66
C PHE A 151 -12.66 23.14 6.03
N GLY A 152 -13.89 23.66 6.10
CA GLY A 152 -14.81 23.54 7.22
C GLY A 152 -16.17 23.10 6.74
N ALA A 153 -16.89 22.37 7.58
CA ALA A 153 -18.24 21.90 7.32
C ALA A 153 -19.12 22.10 8.56
N VAL A 154 -20.40 22.36 8.32
CA VAL A 154 -21.42 22.48 9.36
C VAL A 154 -22.62 21.64 8.98
N LEU A 155 -23.02 20.71 9.86
CA LEU A 155 -24.29 20.02 9.78
C LEU A 155 -25.30 20.78 10.63
N SER A 156 -26.44 21.16 10.04
CA SER A 156 -27.51 21.88 10.72
C SER A 156 -28.87 21.28 10.43
N GLN A 157 -29.83 21.49 11.32
CA GLN A 157 -31.24 21.18 11.08
C GLN A 157 -32.09 22.44 11.19
N VAL A 158 -33.11 22.50 10.35
CA VAL A 158 -34.07 23.62 10.33
C VAL A 158 -35.34 23.20 11.04
N ASN A 159 -35.77 24.01 12.00
CA ASN A 159 -37.08 23.88 12.66
C ASN A 159 -37.77 25.25 12.69
N ASP A 160 -38.93 25.35 13.34
CA ASP A 160 -39.73 26.58 13.43
C ASP A 160 -38.97 27.78 14.06
N SER A 161 -37.94 27.51 14.85
CA SER A 161 -37.11 28.53 15.51
C SER A 161 -35.86 28.91 14.71
N GLY A 162 -35.66 28.32 13.52
CA GLY A 162 -34.59 28.64 12.60
C GLY A 162 -33.59 27.50 12.38
N LYS A 163 -32.37 27.86 11.97
CA LYS A 163 -31.30 26.92 11.64
C LYS A 163 -30.41 26.66 12.86
N HIS A 164 -30.34 25.41 13.28
CA HIS A 164 -29.60 24.98 14.47
C HIS A 164 -28.44 24.05 14.13
N PRO A 165 -27.21 24.32 14.61
CA PRO A 165 -26.06 23.46 14.35
C PRO A 165 -26.16 22.15 15.14
N ILE A 166 -25.91 21.03 14.46
CA ILE A 166 -25.81 19.69 15.02
C ILE A 166 -24.34 19.30 15.23
N ALA A 167 -23.48 19.63 14.26
CA ALA A 167 -22.06 19.33 14.34
C ALA A 167 -21.23 20.26 13.44
N PHE A 168 -19.99 20.53 13.86
CA PHE A 168 -18.96 21.15 13.03
C PHE A 168 -17.88 20.11 12.68
N ASP A 169 -17.29 20.20 11.49
CA ASP A 169 -16.06 19.49 11.13
C ASP A 169 -15.10 20.44 10.41
N SER A 170 -13.81 20.20 10.52
CA SER A 170 -12.81 20.97 9.77
C SER A 170 -11.48 20.24 9.68
N ARG A 171 -10.79 20.42 8.54
CA ARG A 171 -9.48 19.82 8.32
C ARG A 171 -8.59 20.70 7.47
N LYS A 172 -7.27 20.63 7.71
CA LYS A 172 -6.29 21.11 6.75
C LYS A 172 -6.21 20.19 5.54
N LEU A 173 -5.89 20.75 4.38
CA LEU A 173 -5.57 19.99 3.18
C LEU A 173 -4.17 19.37 3.32
N LEU A 174 -4.02 18.14 2.83
CA LEU A 174 -2.74 17.46 2.72
C LEU A 174 -1.91 18.09 1.60
N GLN A 175 -0.59 17.89 1.64
CA GLN A 175 0.31 18.44 0.63
C GLN A 175 -0.07 18.05 -0.82
N ALA A 176 -0.60 16.83 -1.01
CA ALA A 176 -1.10 16.39 -2.31
C ALA A 176 -2.41 17.08 -2.72
N GLU A 177 -3.29 17.38 -1.76
CA GLU A 177 -4.61 18.01 -1.96
C GLU A 177 -4.51 19.53 -2.11
N LEU A 178 -3.42 20.15 -1.65
CA LEU A 178 -3.14 21.58 -1.92
C LEU A 178 -3.07 21.87 -3.43
N ASN A 179 -2.66 20.87 -4.21
CA ASN A 179 -2.54 20.95 -5.67
C ASN A 179 -3.86 20.72 -6.40
N TYR A 180 -4.95 20.36 -5.69
CA TYR A 180 -6.26 20.19 -6.30
C TYR A 180 -6.78 21.54 -6.83
N GLU A 181 -7.54 21.50 -7.91
CA GLU A 181 -8.27 22.68 -8.33
C GLU A 181 -9.34 23.05 -7.29
N ILE A 182 -9.77 24.31 -7.24
CA ILE A 182 -10.73 24.82 -6.24
C ILE A 182 -11.96 23.90 -6.15
N HIS A 183 -12.48 23.48 -7.30
CA HIS A 183 -13.66 22.63 -7.37
C HIS A 183 -13.43 21.21 -6.82
N GLU A 184 -12.20 20.67 -6.93
CA GLU A 184 -11.84 19.37 -6.34
C GLU A 184 -11.65 19.48 -4.82
N LYS A 185 -11.17 20.64 -4.33
CA LYS A 185 -11.04 20.91 -2.89
C LYS A 185 -12.39 21.01 -2.19
N GLU A 186 -13.39 21.58 -2.84
CA GLU A 186 -14.75 21.64 -2.31
C GLU A 186 -15.43 20.28 -2.27
N LEU A 187 -15.35 19.51 -3.37
CA LEU A 187 -15.91 18.16 -3.40
C LEU A 187 -15.23 17.25 -2.36
N LEU A 188 -13.93 17.44 -2.13
CA LEU A 188 -13.22 16.79 -1.02
C LEU A 188 -13.79 17.22 0.34
N GLY A 189 -14.12 18.50 0.53
CA GLY A 189 -14.75 19.02 1.74
C GLY A 189 -16.07 18.33 2.05
N ILE A 190 -16.97 18.24 1.05
CA ILE A 190 -18.26 17.54 1.13
C ILE A 190 -18.03 16.06 1.45
N ALA A 191 -17.25 15.36 0.63
CA ALA A 191 -17.02 13.93 0.83
C ALA A 191 -16.32 13.60 2.17
N TRP A 192 -15.56 14.54 2.72
CA TRP A 192 -14.93 14.36 4.03
C TRP A 192 -15.93 14.51 5.17
N ALA A 193 -16.74 15.58 5.14
CA ALA A 193 -17.71 15.89 6.19
C ALA A 193 -18.82 14.82 6.32
N LEU A 194 -19.19 14.18 5.20
CA LEU A 194 -20.13 13.05 5.20
C LEU A 194 -19.64 11.80 5.95
N LYS A 195 -18.32 11.61 6.10
CA LYS A 195 -17.78 10.41 6.78
C LYS A 195 -18.13 10.32 8.26
N PRO A 196 -17.82 11.33 9.10
CA PRO A 196 -18.19 11.30 10.52
C PRO A 196 -19.71 11.31 10.72
N TRP A 197 -20.46 11.90 9.79
CA TRP A 197 -21.92 12.03 9.90
C TRP A 197 -22.71 10.92 9.21
N ARG A 198 -22.02 9.91 8.66
CA ARG A 198 -22.61 8.84 7.84
C ARG A 198 -23.81 8.16 8.51
N ALA A 199 -23.66 7.74 9.77
CA ALA A 199 -24.74 7.03 10.49
C ALA A 199 -25.99 7.90 10.67
N VAL A 200 -25.80 9.20 10.87
CA VAL A 200 -26.86 10.18 11.08
C VAL A 200 -27.56 10.50 9.76
N LEU A 201 -26.79 10.75 8.71
CA LEU A 201 -27.32 11.08 7.38
C LEU A 201 -28.03 9.91 6.71
N LEU A 202 -27.58 8.67 6.93
CA LEU A 202 -28.26 7.47 6.44
C LEU A 202 -29.57 7.16 7.19
N SER A 203 -29.77 7.77 8.37
CA SER A 203 -31.02 7.62 9.13
C SER A 203 -32.15 8.54 8.65
N LEU A 204 -31.84 9.48 7.74
CA LEU A 204 -32.83 10.37 7.15
C LEU A 204 -33.71 9.61 6.17
N SER A 205 -35.03 9.77 6.32
CA SER A 205 -36.02 9.24 5.37
C SER A 205 -36.18 10.13 4.13
N ASN A 206 -35.75 11.40 4.20
CA ASN A 206 -35.81 12.38 3.12
C ASN A 206 -34.40 12.80 2.68
N SER A 207 -34.27 13.36 1.47
CA SER A 207 -32.99 13.94 1.02
C SER A 207 -32.57 15.11 1.91
N PHE A 208 -31.26 15.25 2.13
CA PHE A 208 -30.68 16.45 2.75
C PHE A 208 -30.08 17.40 1.70
N GLU A 209 -29.88 18.66 2.07
CA GLU A 209 -29.34 19.69 1.19
C GLU A 209 -27.85 19.94 1.49
N VAL A 210 -27.03 20.02 0.44
CA VAL A 210 -25.63 20.42 0.53
C VAL A 210 -25.47 21.80 -0.10
N LEU A 211 -25.07 22.79 0.70
CA LEU A 211 -24.80 24.16 0.28
C LEU A 211 -23.30 24.36 0.01
N THR A 212 -22.99 24.82 -1.21
CA THR A 212 -21.63 25.14 -1.69
C THR A 212 -21.64 26.50 -2.39
N ASP A 213 -20.51 27.21 -2.29
CA ASP A 213 -20.26 28.53 -2.86
C ASP A 213 -19.66 28.47 -4.29
N HIS A 214 -19.56 27.30 -4.90
CA HIS A 214 -19.16 27.14 -6.31
C HIS A 214 -20.15 26.31 -7.14
N SER A 215 -20.19 26.58 -8.45
CA SER A 215 -21.22 26.08 -9.36
C SER A 215 -21.11 24.57 -9.64
N SER A 216 -22.27 23.92 -9.76
CA SER A 216 -22.58 22.48 -9.93
C SER A 216 -21.88 21.65 -11.04
N LYS A 217 -20.78 22.12 -11.65
CA LYS A 217 -20.02 21.37 -12.68
C LYS A 217 -19.28 20.14 -12.13
N PHE A 218 -19.30 19.92 -10.81
CA PHE A 218 -18.56 18.88 -10.08
C PHE A 218 -18.83 17.43 -10.49
N LEU A 219 -20.06 17.10 -10.92
CA LEU A 219 -20.45 15.70 -11.18
C LEU A 219 -19.82 15.12 -12.47
N THR A 220 -19.33 15.95 -13.39
CA THR A 220 -18.71 15.46 -14.64
C THR A 220 -17.23 15.05 -14.48
N ARG A 221 -16.57 15.46 -13.39
CA ARG A 221 -15.16 15.15 -13.10
C ARG A 221 -14.93 14.52 -11.72
N CYS A 222 -15.98 14.01 -11.07
CA CYS A 222 -15.87 13.33 -9.78
C CYS A 222 -14.92 12.11 -9.90
N PRO A 223 -13.83 12.05 -9.13
CA PRO A 223 -12.98 10.86 -9.07
C PRO A 223 -13.82 9.65 -8.66
N ALA A 224 -13.72 8.53 -9.40
CA ALA A 224 -14.59 7.35 -9.23
C ALA A 224 -14.71 6.84 -7.78
N HIS A 225 -13.65 6.99 -6.98
CA HIS A 225 -13.65 6.57 -5.58
C HIS A 225 -14.50 7.44 -4.64
N TRP A 226 -14.79 8.70 -5.00
CA TRP A 226 -15.76 9.53 -4.28
C TRP A 226 -17.18 9.28 -4.77
N ALA A 227 -17.37 8.96 -6.06
CA ALA A 227 -18.68 8.62 -6.61
C ALA A 227 -19.30 7.41 -5.89
N ASP A 228 -18.53 6.34 -5.66
CA ASP A 228 -19.01 5.17 -4.92
C ASP A 228 -19.47 5.55 -3.49
N PHE A 229 -18.68 6.34 -2.77
CA PHE A 229 -19.01 6.77 -1.40
C PHE A 229 -20.20 7.75 -1.35
N LEU A 230 -20.24 8.73 -2.25
CA LEU A 230 -21.32 9.72 -2.32
C LEU A 230 -22.65 9.08 -2.75
N SER A 231 -22.62 7.99 -3.53
CA SER A 231 -23.82 7.27 -3.97
C SER A 231 -24.60 6.60 -2.83
N GLU A 232 -23.99 6.43 -1.66
CA GLU A 232 -24.68 5.91 -0.47
C GLU A 232 -25.68 6.91 0.10
N PHE A 233 -25.55 8.20 -0.22
CA PHE A 233 -26.32 9.29 0.36
C PHE A 233 -27.38 9.82 -0.60
N HIS A 234 -28.54 10.17 -0.07
CA HIS A 234 -29.59 10.85 -0.81
C HIS A 234 -29.54 12.35 -0.51
N PHE A 235 -28.94 13.15 -1.39
CA PHE A 235 -28.79 14.59 -1.19
C PHE A 235 -28.90 15.40 -2.48
N THR A 236 -29.18 16.69 -2.33
CA THR A 236 -29.21 17.68 -3.42
C THR A 236 -28.18 18.76 -3.16
N ILE A 237 -27.36 19.08 -4.16
CA ILE A 237 -26.40 20.18 -4.08
C ILE A 237 -27.08 21.46 -4.56
N THR A 238 -27.18 22.45 -3.68
CA THR A 238 -27.71 23.78 -4.00
C THR A 238 -26.58 24.79 -3.98
N TYR A 239 -26.43 25.52 -5.08
CA TYR A 239 -25.47 26.61 -5.19
C TYR A 239 -26.04 27.88 -4.56
N ASN A 240 -25.31 28.49 -3.62
CA ASN A 240 -25.73 29.74 -2.99
C ASN A 240 -24.64 30.83 -3.12
N PRO A 241 -24.70 31.68 -4.17
CA PRO A 241 -23.76 32.77 -4.36
C PRO A 241 -24.07 33.90 -3.38
N GLY A 242 -23.47 33.87 -2.20
CA GLY A 242 -23.36 35.04 -1.33
C GLY A 242 -24.01 34.92 0.04
N ARG A 243 -23.17 34.64 1.04
CA ARG A 243 -23.39 35.15 2.42
C ARG A 243 -22.11 35.66 3.11
N LEU A 244 -21.03 35.90 2.36
CA LEU A 244 -19.78 36.50 2.87
C LEU A 244 -19.15 37.53 1.89
N ALA A 245 -19.98 38.27 1.14
CA ALA A 245 -19.52 39.32 0.22
C ALA A 245 -19.17 40.65 0.90
N THR A 246 -18.98 40.70 2.22
CA THR A 246 -18.64 41.94 2.93
C THR A 246 -17.49 41.73 3.91
N LEU A 247 -16.29 42.11 3.43
CA LEU A 247 -14.94 42.08 4.04
C LEU A 247 -14.27 40.69 4.17
N PRO A 248 -13.00 40.47 3.74
CA PRO A 248 -11.97 41.40 3.24
C PRO A 248 -11.20 40.91 1.98
N ASP A 249 -11.35 41.60 0.84
CA ASP A 249 -10.48 41.42 -0.35
C ASP A 249 -9.11 42.12 -0.21
N ALA A 250 -8.83 42.71 0.97
CA ALA A 250 -7.66 43.55 1.21
C ALA A 250 -6.69 43.01 2.31
N LEU A 251 -6.93 41.81 2.85
CA LEU A 251 -6.06 41.20 3.88
C LEU A 251 -5.44 39.85 3.47
N SER A 252 -5.83 39.30 2.32
CA SER A 252 -5.36 38.01 1.76
C SER A 252 -4.08 38.11 0.93
N HIS A 253 -3.57 39.32 0.66
CA HIS A 253 -2.26 39.56 0.06
C HIS A 253 -1.24 40.00 1.13
N ARG A 254 -0.78 39.07 1.95
CA ARG A 254 0.48 39.24 2.70
C ARG A 254 1.43 38.12 2.31
N ASP A 255 2.30 38.45 1.36
CA ASP A 255 3.46 37.66 0.97
C ASP A 255 4.35 37.46 2.21
N GLY A 256 4.42 36.24 2.75
CA GLY A 256 5.37 35.93 3.83
C GLY A 256 5.05 34.75 4.74
N VAL A 257 3.83 34.21 4.76
CA VAL A 257 3.43 33.15 5.73
C VAL A 257 3.18 31.77 5.08
N TYR A 258 3.31 31.64 3.76
CA TYR A 258 3.09 30.39 3.03
C TYR A 258 4.26 30.06 2.11
N PRO A 259 4.66 28.78 1.98
CA PRO A 259 5.69 28.40 1.01
C PRO A 259 5.21 28.73 -0.40
N GLU A 260 6.02 29.48 -1.15
CA GLU A 260 5.74 29.81 -2.55
C GLU A 260 5.50 28.54 -3.37
N LYS A 261 4.57 28.65 -4.34
CA LYS A 261 4.31 27.59 -5.32
C LYS A 261 5.62 27.18 -5.96
N GLY A 262 5.86 25.87 -5.98
CA GLY A 262 7.17 25.28 -6.20
C GLY A 262 7.90 25.82 -7.43
N VAL A 263 8.98 26.54 -7.16
CA VAL A 263 10.18 26.60 -7.97
C VAL A 263 11.36 26.75 -6.99
N ASP A 264 12.47 26.09 -7.29
CA ASP A 264 13.75 26.14 -6.55
C ASP A 264 13.91 25.33 -5.25
N PHE A 265 13.90 23.99 -5.39
CA PHE A 265 14.61 23.09 -4.46
C PHE A 265 15.80 22.39 -5.12
N ILE A 266 16.64 23.12 -5.87
CA ILE A 266 18.01 22.69 -6.21
C ILE A 266 18.98 23.87 -6.13
N ARG A 267 19.43 24.24 -4.91
CA ARG A 267 20.82 24.64 -4.58
C ARG A 267 20.92 25.35 -3.23
N LYS A 268 22.07 25.12 -2.57
CA LYS A 268 22.61 25.71 -1.33
C LYS A 268 22.13 24.97 -0.06
N ASN A 269 22.97 24.48 0.85
CA ASN A 269 24.35 24.82 1.14
C ASN A 269 25.18 23.59 1.60
N PRO A 270 26.50 23.59 1.34
CA PRO A 270 27.47 22.67 1.90
C PRO A 270 27.82 23.10 3.33
N GLN A 271 28.56 22.26 4.06
CA GLN A 271 29.04 22.43 5.43
C GLN A 271 28.19 21.76 6.50
N SER A 272 28.46 20.47 6.71
CA SER A 272 28.51 19.83 8.05
C SER A 272 28.74 18.32 7.91
N PHE A 273 29.86 17.91 7.32
CA PHE A 273 30.43 16.58 7.56
C PHE A 273 31.94 16.64 7.29
N HIS A 274 32.68 17.19 8.26
CA HIS A 274 34.09 16.92 8.47
C HIS A 274 34.23 16.40 9.89
N GLN A 275 34.37 15.08 10.03
CA GLN A 275 35.42 14.46 10.83
C GLN A 275 35.21 12.95 10.82
N VAL A 276 36.25 12.27 10.36
CA VAL A 276 36.77 10.93 10.71
C VAL A 276 37.17 10.23 9.41
N ILE A 277 38.45 10.31 9.09
CA ILE A 277 39.34 9.19 8.75
C ILE A 277 40.76 9.78 8.86
N LYS A 278 41.47 9.33 9.90
CA LYS A 278 42.91 9.55 10.06
C LYS A 278 43.65 8.71 9.02
N GLN A 279 44.73 9.31 8.52
CA GLN A 279 46.00 8.70 8.07
C GLN A 279 45.93 7.28 7.52
N ASP A 280 46.13 7.15 6.21
CA ASP A 280 47.08 6.14 5.69
C ASP A 280 47.83 6.72 4.50
N ARG A 281 49.16 6.70 4.64
CA ARG A 281 50.14 7.01 3.60
C ARG A 281 50.20 5.83 2.64
N ILE A 282 50.21 6.09 1.34
CA ILE A 282 50.79 5.16 0.36
C ILE A 282 52.00 5.86 -0.26
N GLN A 283 53.17 5.42 0.18
CA GLN A 283 54.38 5.39 -0.65
C GLN A 283 54.17 4.31 -1.71
N GLU A 284 54.33 4.64 -2.99
CA GLU A 284 55.30 4.01 -3.88
C GLU A 284 55.08 4.48 -5.33
N SER A 285 56.16 5.03 -5.87
CA SER A 285 56.40 5.41 -7.25
C SER A 285 56.60 4.18 -8.14
N ARG A 286 56.16 4.25 -9.41
CA ARG A 286 56.95 3.74 -10.54
C ARG A 286 56.56 4.47 -11.84
N PHE A 287 57.60 4.98 -12.49
CA PHE A 287 57.64 5.80 -13.69
C PHE A 287 56.97 5.13 -14.90
N PHE A 288 56.22 5.93 -15.68
CA PHE A 288 56.14 5.78 -17.12
C PHE A 288 56.05 7.18 -17.74
N SER A 289 57.15 7.65 -18.31
CA SER A 289 57.22 8.84 -19.14
C SER A 289 56.52 8.56 -20.48
N ILE A 290 55.22 8.87 -20.55
CA ILE A 290 54.48 8.90 -21.81
C ILE A 290 54.64 10.31 -22.38
N LYS A 291 55.31 10.42 -23.54
CA LYS A 291 55.27 11.63 -24.38
C LYS A 291 53.80 11.89 -24.75
N VAL A 292 53.20 12.93 -24.20
CA VAL A 292 51.87 13.40 -24.61
C VAL A 292 52.04 14.33 -25.80
N GLU A 293 52.11 13.75 -26.99
CA GLU A 293 51.64 14.43 -28.19
C GLU A 293 50.11 14.25 -28.23
N VAL A 294 49.38 15.33 -28.54
CA VAL A 294 47.91 15.40 -28.64
C VAL A 294 47.17 15.57 -27.30
N PHE A 295 47.19 16.77 -26.71
CA PHE A 295 46.07 17.38 -25.94
C PHE A 295 46.42 18.85 -25.59
N SER A 296 46.58 19.73 -26.59
CA SER A 296 46.87 21.15 -26.33
C SER A 296 45.66 21.93 -25.79
N ASP A 297 44.43 21.46 -26.03
CA ASP A 297 43.24 22.31 -25.88
C ASP A 297 42.43 22.04 -24.59
N LEU A 298 42.87 21.09 -23.75
CA LEU A 298 42.10 20.61 -22.59
C LEU A 298 42.82 20.65 -21.24
N VAL A 299 44.02 21.25 -21.17
CA VAL A 299 44.88 21.20 -19.98
C VAL A 299 44.91 22.57 -19.30
N ASP A 300 44.42 22.64 -18.06
CA ASP A 300 44.43 23.91 -17.30
C ASP A 300 45.79 24.17 -16.65
N LYS A 301 46.43 23.15 -16.05
CA LYS A 301 47.75 23.26 -15.37
C LYS A 301 48.46 21.90 -15.28
N ILE A 302 49.79 21.88 -15.43
CA ILE A 302 50.66 20.76 -15.03
C ILE A 302 51.20 21.05 -13.63
N LYS A 303 50.94 20.18 -12.65
CA LYS A 303 51.53 20.28 -11.30
C LYS A 303 52.09 18.92 -10.89
N LYS A 304 53.39 18.87 -10.54
CA LYS A 304 54.07 17.70 -9.98
C LYS A 304 53.76 16.40 -10.74
N GLU A 305 54.02 16.39 -12.05
CA GLU A 305 53.86 15.22 -12.94
C GLU A 305 52.42 14.75 -13.24
N PHE A 306 51.37 15.43 -12.74
CA PHE A 306 49.98 15.10 -13.05
C PHE A 306 49.31 16.17 -13.95
N LEU A 307 48.54 15.69 -14.94
CA LEU A 307 47.66 16.52 -15.77
C LEU A 307 46.38 16.87 -14.98
N LEU A 308 45.99 18.15 -14.94
CA LEU A 308 44.78 18.61 -14.27
C LEU A 308 43.80 19.28 -15.23
N PHE A 309 42.50 18.97 -15.06
CA PHE A 309 41.38 19.65 -15.72
C PHE A 309 40.37 20.11 -14.67
N LYS A 310 40.21 21.43 -14.51
CA LYS A 310 39.40 22.07 -13.46
C LYS A 310 39.72 21.52 -12.06
N ASP A 311 41.01 21.52 -11.71
CA ASP A 311 41.56 20.99 -10.44
C ASP A 311 41.34 19.48 -10.20
N ARG A 312 41.03 18.69 -11.25
CA ARG A 312 40.86 17.23 -11.17
C ARG A 312 41.94 16.51 -11.96
N GLY A 313 42.44 15.39 -11.45
CA GLY A 313 43.41 14.54 -12.14
C GLY A 313 42.85 13.97 -13.43
N VAL A 314 43.52 14.22 -14.56
CA VAL A 314 43.16 13.64 -15.85
C VAL A 314 43.68 12.21 -15.89
N ILE A 315 42.77 11.25 -16.03
CA ILE A 315 43.11 9.85 -16.26
C ILE A 315 43.26 9.68 -17.78
N PRO A 316 44.38 9.11 -18.27
CA PRO A 316 44.56 8.82 -19.69
C PRO A 316 43.41 7.96 -20.23
N SER A 317 43.13 8.07 -21.53
CA SER A 317 42.07 7.29 -22.21
C SER A 317 42.33 5.78 -22.29
N ASN A 318 43.32 5.26 -21.54
CA ASN A 318 43.59 3.84 -21.42
C ASN A 318 42.59 3.19 -20.45
N GLU A 319 41.88 2.17 -20.94
CA GLU A 319 40.84 1.44 -20.19
C GLU A 319 41.36 0.85 -18.87
N GLU A 320 42.62 0.44 -18.79
CA GLU A 320 43.21 -0.18 -17.59
C GLU A 320 43.21 0.78 -16.39
N PHE A 321 43.61 2.04 -16.61
CA PHE A 321 43.63 3.05 -15.54
C PHE A 321 42.21 3.47 -15.12
N GLN A 322 41.28 3.52 -16.08
CA GLN A 322 39.88 3.82 -15.80
C GLN A 322 39.22 2.69 -15.00
N LEU A 323 39.50 1.43 -15.36
CA LEU A 323 39.07 0.23 -14.66
C LEU A 323 39.61 0.17 -13.23
N ASN A 324 40.91 0.34 -13.05
CA ASN A 324 41.54 0.32 -11.72
C ASN A 324 40.95 1.39 -10.80
N THR A 325 40.71 2.59 -11.35
CA THR A 325 40.03 3.67 -10.63
C THR A 325 38.62 3.28 -10.22
N LEU A 326 37.85 2.65 -11.12
CA LEU A 326 36.50 2.20 -10.84
C LEU A 326 36.45 1.05 -9.82
N GLN A 327 37.30 0.04 -9.94
CA GLN A 327 37.41 -1.06 -8.98
C GLN A 327 37.69 -0.54 -7.56
N LYS A 328 38.65 0.38 -7.40
CA LYS A 328 38.96 0.98 -6.10
C LYS A 328 37.83 1.81 -5.50
N ARG A 329 36.96 2.40 -6.33
CA ARG A 329 35.92 3.35 -5.90
C ARG A 329 34.50 2.76 -5.87
N HIS A 330 34.26 1.69 -6.62
CA HIS A 330 32.98 0.98 -6.70
C HIS A 330 33.04 -0.36 -5.96
N ASP A 331 34.02 -1.20 -6.28
CA ASP A 331 34.11 -2.59 -5.82
C ASP A 331 34.68 -2.69 -4.40
N SER A 332 35.33 -1.63 -3.90
CA SER A 332 35.84 -1.60 -2.53
C SER A 332 34.73 -1.86 -1.50
N PRO A 333 34.93 -2.79 -0.55
CA PRO A 333 33.96 -3.04 0.53
C PRO A 333 33.56 -1.77 1.30
N LEU A 334 34.51 -0.85 1.49
CA LEU A 334 34.27 0.43 2.16
C LEU A 334 33.40 1.41 1.35
N ALA A 335 33.39 1.27 0.02
CA ALA A 335 32.54 2.09 -0.85
C ALA A 335 31.08 1.58 -0.89
N GLY A 336 30.87 0.29 -0.62
CA GLY A 336 29.55 -0.34 -0.57
C GLY A 336 28.82 -0.37 -1.92
N GLN A 337 29.56 -0.48 -3.04
CA GLN A 337 29.03 -0.61 -4.40
C GLN A 337 27.91 0.40 -4.74
N PRO A 338 28.22 1.70 -4.79
CA PRO A 338 27.23 2.74 -5.02
C PRO A 338 26.53 2.63 -6.38
N GLY A 339 25.33 3.20 -6.53
CA GLY A 339 24.65 3.31 -7.82
C GLY A 339 25.41 4.17 -8.84
N GLN A 340 24.94 4.19 -10.10
CA GLN A 340 25.61 4.90 -11.21
C GLN A 340 25.92 6.36 -10.88
N GLU A 341 24.92 7.12 -10.42
CA GLU A 341 25.09 8.55 -10.12
C GLU A 341 26.06 8.81 -8.95
N LYS A 342 26.00 7.99 -7.90
CA LYS A 342 26.86 8.14 -6.72
C LYS A 342 28.31 7.76 -7.06
N THR A 343 28.51 6.70 -7.84
CA THR A 343 29.82 6.33 -8.39
C THR A 343 30.39 7.46 -9.25
N LEU A 344 29.56 8.05 -10.12
CA LEU A 344 29.94 9.19 -10.94
C LEU A 344 30.35 10.41 -10.09
N LYS A 345 29.56 10.74 -9.07
CA LYS A 345 29.88 11.84 -8.13
C LYS A 345 31.17 11.59 -7.36
N LEU A 346 31.44 10.35 -6.92
CA LEU A 346 32.66 9.99 -6.20
C LEU A 346 33.91 10.18 -7.06
N ILE A 347 33.84 9.72 -8.31
CA ILE A 347 34.98 9.81 -9.24
C ILE A 347 35.19 11.27 -9.69
N LYS A 348 34.11 12.00 -10.01
CA LYS A 348 34.18 13.40 -10.45
C LYS A 348 34.81 14.37 -9.45
N ARG A 349 34.95 13.99 -8.17
CA ARG A 349 35.62 14.83 -7.15
C ARG A 349 37.10 15.03 -7.45
N ASN A 350 37.77 13.96 -7.87
CA ASN A 350 39.24 13.93 -7.94
C ASN A 350 39.76 13.58 -9.35
N SER A 351 38.90 13.06 -10.23
CA SER A 351 39.32 12.51 -11.52
C SER A 351 38.42 12.92 -12.68
N TYR A 352 38.98 12.95 -13.88
CA TYR A 352 38.29 13.23 -15.13
C TYR A 352 38.90 12.44 -16.29
N TRP A 353 38.06 11.98 -17.22
CA TRP A 353 38.47 11.52 -18.55
C TRP A 353 37.31 11.73 -19.55
N ALA A 354 37.62 11.75 -20.85
CA ALA A 354 36.61 11.86 -21.89
C ALA A 354 35.71 10.61 -21.91
N GLY A 355 34.39 10.79 -22.02
CA GLY A 355 33.44 9.66 -22.02
C GLY A 355 33.14 9.03 -20.64
N MET A 356 33.68 9.58 -19.53
CA MET A 356 33.55 8.98 -18.19
C MET A 356 32.13 8.64 -17.76
N ASN A 357 31.14 9.46 -18.12
CA ASN A 357 29.75 9.24 -17.72
C ASN A 357 29.22 7.91 -18.28
N GLN A 358 29.51 7.63 -19.55
CA GLN A 358 29.04 6.43 -20.23
C GLN A 358 29.81 5.20 -19.73
N PHE A 359 31.14 5.30 -19.65
CA PHE A 359 31.99 4.23 -19.12
C PHE A 359 31.59 3.80 -17.70
N ILE A 360 31.29 4.76 -16.81
CA ILE A 360 30.82 4.47 -15.44
C ILE A 360 29.42 3.84 -15.45
N LYS A 361 28.51 4.29 -16.32
CA LYS A 361 27.18 3.67 -16.46
C LYS A 361 27.29 2.22 -16.93
N ASP A 362 28.13 1.95 -17.91
CA ASP A 362 28.35 0.61 -18.47
C ASP A 362 29.01 -0.29 -17.43
N TYR A 363 30.00 0.21 -16.69
CA TYR A 363 30.63 -0.51 -15.59
C TYR A 363 29.64 -0.91 -14.48
N VAL A 364 28.85 0.04 -13.97
CA VAL A 364 27.92 -0.24 -12.87
C VAL A 364 26.73 -1.09 -13.34
N SER A 365 26.24 -0.90 -14.57
CA SER A 365 25.08 -1.66 -15.09
C SER A 365 25.39 -3.11 -15.44
N SER A 366 26.64 -3.42 -15.81
CA SER A 366 27.09 -4.79 -16.06
C SER A 366 27.71 -5.45 -14.81
N CYS A 367 27.68 -4.81 -13.64
CA CYS A 367 28.22 -5.35 -12.39
C CYS A 367 27.36 -6.48 -11.83
N GLN A 368 27.86 -7.72 -11.83
CA GLN A 368 27.12 -8.89 -11.33
C GLN A 368 26.68 -8.75 -9.87
N GLN A 369 27.55 -8.30 -8.96
CA GLN A 369 27.18 -8.11 -7.56
C GLN A 369 26.05 -7.08 -7.38
N CYS A 370 26.05 -6.01 -8.19
CA CYS A 370 24.95 -5.07 -8.21
C CYS A 370 23.65 -5.72 -8.70
N SER A 371 23.70 -6.50 -9.78
CA SER A 371 22.54 -7.20 -10.34
C SER A 371 21.96 -8.24 -9.38
N THR A 372 22.80 -8.95 -8.64
CA THR A 372 22.40 -9.98 -7.66
C THR A 372 21.69 -9.39 -6.44
N TYR A 373 22.21 -8.29 -5.87
CA TYR A 373 21.78 -7.81 -4.55
C TYR A 373 20.90 -6.56 -4.56
N LYS A 374 21.00 -5.70 -5.59
CA LYS A 374 20.25 -4.44 -5.59
C LYS A 374 18.78 -4.64 -5.98
N ASN A 375 17.98 -3.67 -5.57
CA ASN A 375 16.60 -3.57 -6.00
C ASN A 375 16.53 -3.07 -7.44
N ILE A 376 15.58 -3.64 -8.17
CA ILE A 376 15.26 -3.20 -9.51
C ILE A 376 14.04 -2.27 -9.43
N HIS A 377 14.11 -1.16 -10.16
CA HIS A 377 13.17 -0.04 -10.06
C HIS A 377 12.36 0.18 -11.35
N HIS A 378 12.02 -0.88 -12.08
CA HIS A 378 11.06 -0.81 -13.21
C HIS A 378 9.75 -1.55 -12.88
N LYS A 379 8.73 -1.32 -13.72
CA LYS A 379 7.44 -2.01 -13.65
C LYS A 379 7.61 -3.49 -14.00
N LYS A 380 6.92 -4.40 -13.31
CA LYS A 380 7.01 -5.84 -13.57
C LYS A 380 6.69 -6.17 -15.04
N PHE A 381 7.45 -7.08 -15.64
CA PHE A 381 7.16 -7.56 -17.00
C PHE A 381 5.95 -8.50 -17.03
N GLY A 382 5.27 -8.52 -18.18
CA GLY A 382 4.11 -9.38 -18.45
C GLY A 382 2.79 -8.66 -18.19
N LEU A 383 2.16 -8.18 -19.26
CA LEU A 383 0.81 -7.60 -19.17
C LEU A 383 -0.18 -8.67 -18.68
N LEU A 384 -1.24 -8.24 -18.00
CA LEU A 384 -2.23 -9.18 -17.51
C LEU A 384 -2.92 -9.86 -18.70
N LYS A 385 -2.85 -11.20 -18.72
CA LYS A 385 -3.63 -12.07 -19.60
C LYS A 385 -4.86 -12.56 -18.81
N PRO A 386 -6.05 -11.96 -19.00
CA PRO A 386 -7.23 -12.41 -18.30
C PRO A 386 -7.56 -13.85 -18.72
N LEU A 387 -8.05 -14.65 -17.77
CA LEU A 387 -8.57 -15.98 -18.07
C LEU A 387 -9.78 -15.88 -19.01
N GLN A 388 -10.00 -16.93 -19.80
CA GLN A 388 -11.18 -17.03 -20.67
C GLN A 388 -12.47 -16.86 -19.85
N ILE A 389 -13.44 -16.20 -20.46
CA ILE A 389 -14.73 -15.91 -19.83
C ILE A 389 -15.56 -17.18 -19.84
N PRO A 390 -16.09 -17.61 -18.68
CA PRO A 390 -16.89 -18.82 -18.61
C PRO A 390 -18.09 -18.76 -19.57
N SER A 391 -18.29 -19.82 -20.35
CA SER A 391 -19.39 -19.91 -21.32
C SER A 391 -20.77 -20.11 -20.68
N GLY A 392 -20.82 -20.54 -19.42
CA GLY A 392 -22.04 -20.79 -18.68
C GLY A 392 -21.78 -21.13 -17.21
N HIS A 393 -22.86 -21.19 -16.45
CA HIS A 393 -22.84 -21.49 -15.02
C HIS A 393 -22.29 -22.91 -14.76
N TRP A 394 -21.40 -23.04 -13.76
CA TRP A 394 -20.74 -24.30 -13.35
C TRP A 394 -19.82 -24.97 -14.38
N ASN A 395 -19.61 -24.36 -15.55
CA ASN A 395 -18.68 -24.88 -16.55
C ASN A 395 -17.21 -24.66 -16.17
N TYR A 396 -16.88 -23.62 -15.41
CA TYR A 396 -15.49 -23.27 -15.11
C TYR A 396 -15.33 -23.02 -13.62
N LEU A 397 -14.55 -23.88 -12.96
CA LEU A 397 -14.32 -23.82 -11.53
C LEU A 397 -12.91 -23.37 -11.22
N SER A 398 -12.75 -22.75 -10.06
CA SER A 398 -11.45 -22.67 -9.41
C SER A 398 -11.51 -23.34 -8.04
N MET A 399 -10.45 -24.06 -7.68
CA MET A 399 -10.37 -24.86 -6.46
C MET A 399 -9.06 -24.60 -5.73
N ASP A 400 -9.16 -24.38 -4.42
CA ASP A 400 -8.00 -24.22 -3.54
C ASP A 400 -8.30 -24.75 -2.13
N PHE A 401 -7.27 -25.03 -1.35
CA PHE A 401 -7.40 -25.44 0.05
C PHE A 401 -6.91 -24.33 0.98
N ILE A 402 -7.76 -23.97 1.95
CA ILE A 402 -7.29 -23.30 3.17
C ILE A 402 -6.87 -24.40 4.13
N THR A 403 -5.61 -24.38 4.57
CA THR A 403 -5.04 -25.42 5.43
C THR A 403 -4.49 -24.80 6.71
N GLN A 404 -4.14 -25.64 7.69
CA GLN A 404 -3.55 -25.22 8.98
C GLN A 404 -4.47 -24.29 9.79
N LEU A 405 -5.78 -24.50 9.69
CA LEU A 405 -6.74 -23.83 10.56
C LEU A 405 -6.70 -24.46 11.96
N PRO A 406 -7.10 -23.73 13.01
CA PRO A 406 -7.30 -24.31 14.33
C PRO A 406 -8.21 -25.53 14.25
N LEU A 407 -7.83 -26.60 14.95
CA LEU A 407 -8.57 -27.85 14.90
C LEU A 407 -9.97 -27.67 15.48
N SER A 408 -11.01 -27.88 14.68
CA SER A 408 -12.41 -27.83 15.10
C SER A 408 -13.12 -29.11 14.66
N ASN A 409 -13.65 -29.89 15.60
CA ASN A 409 -14.25 -31.21 15.32
C ASN A 409 -13.37 -32.14 14.47
N LYS A 410 -12.04 -32.10 14.72
CA LYS A 410 -10.99 -32.84 13.99
C LYS A 410 -10.73 -32.36 12.55
N ILE A 411 -11.34 -31.26 12.12
CA ILE A 411 -11.19 -30.62 10.80
C ILE A 411 -10.18 -29.47 10.96
N ASP A 412 -9.19 -29.41 10.08
CA ASP A 412 -8.12 -28.40 10.08
C ASP A 412 -7.96 -27.68 8.72
N SER A 413 -8.81 -28.03 7.75
CA SER A 413 -8.72 -27.54 6.38
C SER A 413 -10.11 -27.32 5.77
N ILE A 414 -10.19 -26.47 4.75
CA ILE A 414 -11.43 -26.20 3.99
C ILE A 414 -11.07 -26.23 2.51
N LEU A 415 -11.77 -27.08 1.75
CA LEU A 415 -11.75 -27.02 0.29
C LEU A 415 -12.69 -25.90 -0.15
N VAL A 416 -12.14 -24.94 -0.89
CA VAL A 416 -12.88 -23.82 -1.45
C VAL A 416 -13.06 -24.04 -2.94
N VAL A 417 -14.31 -24.10 -3.39
CA VAL A 417 -14.67 -24.26 -4.81
C VAL A 417 -15.44 -23.03 -5.25
N VAL A 418 -14.90 -22.28 -6.20
CA VAL A 418 -15.51 -21.05 -6.72
C VAL A 418 -15.92 -21.23 -8.18
N GLU A 419 -17.20 -21.01 -8.45
CA GLU A 419 -17.76 -20.99 -9.79
C GLU A 419 -17.43 -19.65 -10.47
N ARG A 420 -16.72 -19.69 -11.60
CA ARG A 420 -16.12 -18.48 -12.18
C ARG A 420 -17.14 -17.55 -12.86
N PHE A 421 -18.32 -18.03 -13.24
CA PHE A 421 -19.37 -17.25 -13.88
C PHE A 421 -20.15 -16.41 -12.85
N SER A 422 -20.85 -17.05 -11.91
CA SER A 422 -21.70 -16.39 -10.90
C SER A 422 -20.94 -15.90 -9.66
N LYS A 423 -19.69 -16.36 -9.47
CA LYS A 423 -18.87 -16.14 -8.26
C LYS A 423 -19.38 -16.87 -7.02
N MET A 424 -20.33 -17.79 -7.20
CA MET A 424 -20.77 -18.65 -6.11
C MET A 424 -19.61 -19.49 -5.59
N ALA A 425 -19.44 -19.50 -4.27
CA ALA A 425 -18.42 -20.29 -3.59
C ALA A 425 -19.09 -21.39 -2.75
N ILE A 426 -18.50 -22.59 -2.77
CA ILE A 426 -18.83 -23.68 -1.86
C ILE A 426 -17.61 -23.91 -0.96
N PHE A 427 -17.86 -23.94 0.34
CA PHE A 427 -16.85 -24.23 1.36
C PHE A 427 -17.13 -25.62 1.93
N ILE A 428 -16.19 -26.53 1.74
CA ILE A 428 -16.35 -27.92 2.14
C ILE A 428 -15.32 -28.24 3.22
N PRO A 429 -15.73 -28.65 4.43
CA PRO A 429 -14.80 -29.06 5.47
C PRO A 429 -13.91 -30.22 4.99
N ALA A 430 -12.61 -30.13 5.25
CA ALA A 430 -11.60 -31.09 4.81
C ALA A 430 -10.50 -31.29 5.88
N TYR A 431 -9.63 -32.25 5.64
CA TYR A 431 -8.51 -32.56 6.52
C TYR A 431 -7.20 -32.33 5.79
N GLY A 432 -6.15 -31.89 6.49
CA GLY A 432 -4.83 -31.63 5.91
C GLY A 432 -4.16 -32.91 5.40
N THR A 433 -4.63 -34.06 5.85
CA THR A 433 -4.20 -35.41 5.43
C THR A 433 -5.03 -36.00 4.30
N ILE A 434 -5.95 -35.23 3.71
CA ILE A 434 -6.84 -35.72 2.64
C ILE A 434 -6.03 -36.31 1.47
N ILE A 435 -6.45 -37.46 0.95
CA ILE A 435 -5.83 -38.07 -0.23
C ILE A 435 -6.62 -37.78 -1.51
N ALA A 436 -6.04 -38.05 -2.67
CA ALA A 436 -6.67 -37.78 -3.96
C ALA A 436 -8.02 -38.51 -4.16
N LEU A 437 -8.19 -39.68 -3.54
CA LEU A 437 -9.45 -40.43 -3.56
C LEU A 437 -10.56 -39.68 -2.80
N ASP A 438 -10.24 -39.18 -1.61
CA ASP A 438 -11.17 -38.41 -0.79
C ASP A 438 -11.55 -37.10 -1.50
N LEU A 439 -10.58 -36.43 -2.14
CA LEU A 439 -10.84 -35.24 -2.97
C LEU A 439 -11.86 -35.56 -4.08
N ALA A 440 -11.73 -36.70 -4.75
CA ALA A 440 -12.68 -37.13 -5.76
C ALA A 440 -14.07 -37.43 -5.18
N GLN A 441 -14.15 -38.09 -4.02
CA GLN A 441 -15.42 -38.32 -3.36
C GLN A 441 -16.11 -37.02 -2.96
N ILE A 442 -15.36 -36.08 -2.35
CA ILE A 442 -15.85 -34.75 -1.98
C ILE A 442 -16.32 -33.98 -3.21
N PHE A 443 -15.55 -34.01 -4.30
CA PHE A 443 -15.92 -33.35 -5.54
C PHE A 443 -17.20 -33.95 -6.12
N LEU A 444 -17.33 -35.27 -6.15
CA LEU A 444 -18.52 -35.95 -6.65
C LEU A 444 -19.76 -35.63 -5.79
N SER A 445 -19.63 -35.69 -4.46
CA SER A 445 -20.76 -35.55 -3.53
C SER A 445 -21.22 -34.11 -3.33
N HIS A 446 -20.33 -33.13 -3.37
CA HIS A 446 -20.66 -31.73 -3.08
C HIS A 446 -20.70 -30.82 -4.30
N VAL A 447 -19.95 -31.13 -5.36
CA VAL A 447 -19.86 -30.29 -6.56
C VAL A 447 -20.65 -30.89 -7.71
N PHE A 448 -20.27 -32.09 -8.16
CA PHE A 448 -20.86 -32.73 -9.34
C PHE A 448 -22.33 -33.09 -9.14
N SER A 449 -22.66 -33.73 -8.02
CA SER A 449 -24.04 -34.17 -7.72
C SER A 449 -25.07 -33.05 -7.75
N LYS A 450 -24.67 -31.83 -7.39
CA LYS A 450 -25.55 -30.67 -7.27
C LYS A 450 -25.57 -29.82 -8.54
N ASN A 451 -24.45 -29.74 -9.25
CA ASN A 451 -24.25 -28.71 -10.27
C ASN A 451 -23.82 -29.24 -11.66
N GLY A 452 -23.53 -30.54 -11.78
CA GLY A 452 -23.06 -31.14 -13.03
C GLY A 452 -21.54 -31.09 -13.21
N LEU A 453 -21.05 -31.67 -14.32
CA LEU A 453 -19.62 -31.76 -14.62
C LEU A 453 -19.10 -30.44 -15.18
N PRO A 454 -17.99 -29.89 -14.66
CA PRO A 454 -17.38 -28.71 -15.24
C PRO A 454 -16.60 -29.07 -16.52
N VAL A 455 -16.42 -28.06 -17.38
CA VAL A 455 -15.57 -28.10 -18.57
C VAL A 455 -14.10 -27.91 -18.18
N SER A 456 -13.80 -27.01 -17.25
CA SER A 456 -12.44 -26.75 -16.78
C SER A 456 -12.37 -26.51 -15.26
N ILE A 457 -11.29 -26.98 -14.65
CA ILE A 457 -10.92 -26.71 -13.27
C ILE A 457 -9.56 -26.02 -13.26
N VAL A 458 -9.53 -24.83 -12.68
CA VAL A 458 -8.29 -24.12 -12.31
C VAL A 458 -7.93 -24.50 -10.88
N SER A 459 -6.67 -24.83 -10.60
CA SER A 459 -6.23 -25.12 -9.23
C SER A 459 -4.82 -24.62 -8.94
N ALA A 460 -4.56 -24.34 -7.66
CA ALA A 460 -3.22 -24.09 -7.15
C ALA A 460 -2.36 -25.37 -7.23
N ARG A 461 -1.03 -25.19 -7.27
CA ARG A 461 -0.05 -26.27 -7.44
C ARG A 461 0.14 -27.19 -6.21
N GLY A 462 -0.95 -27.58 -5.53
CA GLY A 462 -0.92 -28.54 -4.43
C GLY A 462 -0.73 -29.99 -4.92
N SER A 463 0.02 -30.80 -4.16
CA SER A 463 0.34 -32.20 -4.51
C SER A 463 -0.89 -33.06 -4.84
N LEU A 464 -2.03 -32.78 -4.22
CA LEU A 464 -3.29 -33.49 -4.43
C LEU A 464 -3.88 -33.26 -5.82
N PHE A 465 -3.89 -32.00 -6.29
CA PHE A 465 -4.32 -31.64 -7.63
C PHE A 465 -3.35 -32.15 -8.71
N PHE A 466 -2.13 -32.54 -8.33
CA PHE A 466 -1.14 -33.18 -9.22
C PHE A 466 -1.15 -34.70 -9.20
N SER A 467 -1.89 -35.33 -8.30
CA SER A 467 -1.87 -36.79 -8.19
C SER A 467 -2.21 -37.46 -9.53
N SER A 468 -1.54 -38.58 -9.80
CA SER A 468 -1.85 -39.41 -10.98
C SER A 468 -3.32 -39.79 -10.99
N PHE A 469 -3.88 -40.13 -9.82
CA PHE A 469 -5.30 -40.43 -9.69
C PHE A 469 -6.20 -39.28 -10.15
N TRP A 470 -6.01 -38.05 -9.62
CA TRP A 470 -6.83 -36.90 -10.00
C TRP A 470 -6.68 -36.53 -11.49
N THR A 471 -5.45 -36.62 -12.00
CA THR A 471 -5.16 -36.37 -13.42
C THR A 471 -5.93 -37.33 -14.32
N GLN A 472 -5.88 -38.63 -14.01
CA GLN A 472 -6.56 -39.67 -14.78
C GLN A 472 -8.09 -39.53 -14.67
N LEU A 473 -8.60 -39.21 -13.48
CA LEU A 473 -10.03 -38.97 -13.28
C LEU A 473 -10.54 -37.81 -14.16
N CYS A 474 -9.87 -36.66 -14.14
CA CYS A 474 -10.25 -35.53 -14.99
C CYS A 474 -10.16 -35.87 -16.48
N GLN A 475 -9.15 -36.64 -16.91
CA GLN A 475 -9.03 -37.09 -18.30
C GLN A 475 -10.22 -37.96 -18.72
N GLN A 476 -10.62 -38.94 -17.89
CA GLN A 476 -11.77 -39.80 -18.16
C GLN A 476 -13.08 -39.01 -18.20
N LEU A 477 -13.22 -38.01 -17.32
CA LEU A 477 -14.37 -37.10 -17.28
C LEU A 477 -14.30 -35.97 -18.32
N LYS A 478 -13.24 -35.92 -19.15
CA LYS A 478 -12.99 -34.87 -20.16
C LYS A 478 -12.97 -33.46 -19.59
N ILE A 479 -12.51 -33.31 -18.36
CA ILE A 479 -12.35 -32.02 -17.67
C ILE A 479 -10.96 -31.46 -17.99
N SER A 480 -10.90 -30.26 -18.55
CA SER A 480 -9.63 -29.54 -18.74
C SER A 480 -9.05 -29.12 -17.40
N ARG A 481 -7.73 -29.27 -17.23
CA ARG A 481 -7.04 -28.87 -16.00
C ARG A 481 -6.09 -27.73 -16.29
N ASP A 482 -6.45 -26.54 -15.83
CA ASP A 482 -5.64 -25.34 -15.99
C ASP A 482 -4.85 -25.10 -14.70
N LEU A 483 -3.58 -25.46 -14.70
CA LEU A 483 -2.72 -25.27 -13.54
C LEU A 483 -2.24 -23.82 -13.48
N SER A 484 -2.40 -23.17 -12.33
CA SER A 484 -1.79 -21.85 -12.14
C SER A 484 -0.27 -21.94 -12.31
N THR A 485 0.33 -20.94 -12.96
CA THR A 485 1.79 -20.86 -13.08
C THR A 485 2.38 -20.63 -11.69
N ALA A 486 3.47 -21.32 -11.35
CA ALA A 486 4.09 -21.20 -10.04
C ALA A 486 4.34 -19.72 -9.72
N PHE A 487 3.77 -19.27 -8.60
CA PHE A 487 3.94 -17.92 -8.06
C PHE A 487 3.33 -16.76 -8.86
N ASN A 488 2.25 -17.01 -9.60
CA ASN A 488 1.38 -15.98 -10.15
C ASN A 488 -0.03 -16.03 -9.54
N PRO A 489 -0.32 -15.20 -8.52
CA PRO A 489 -1.67 -15.07 -7.95
C PRO A 489 -2.73 -14.62 -8.97
N GLU A 490 -2.33 -14.24 -10.18
CA GLU A 490 -3.22 -13.69 -11.20
C GLU A 490 -4.02 -14.76 -11.96
N THR A 491 -3.52 -16.00 -11.97
CA THR A 491 -4.23 -17.16 -12.55
C THR A 491 -5.29 -17.73 -11.61
N ASP A 492 -5.27 -17.42 -10.31
CA ASP A 492 -6.25 -17.89 -9.31
C ASP A 492 -6.72 -16.79 -8.33
N GLY A 493 -6.70 -15.53 -8.78
CA GLY A 493 -7.01 -14.40 -7.91
C GLY A 493 -8.46 -14.37 -7.40
N GLN A 494 -9.35 -15.16 -8.02
CA GLN A 494 -10.75 -15.29 -7.61
C GLN A 494 -10.85 -16.10 -6.31
N THR A 495 -10.29 -17.30 -6.27
CA THR A 495 -10.29 -18.14 -5.07
C THR A 495 -9.44 -17.51 -3.98
N GLU A 496 -8.29 -16.92 -4.30
CA GLU A 496 -7.46 -16.20 -3.32
C GLU A 496 -8.24 -15.04 -2.66
N ARG A 497 -9.03 -14.28 -3.43
CA ARG A 497 -9.86 -13.21 -2.89
C ARG A 497 -10.95 -13.76 -1.96
N VAL A 498 -11.61 -14.85 -2.36
CA VAL A 498 -12.63 -15.53 -1.56
C VAL A 498 -12.03 -16.09 -0.28
N ASN A 499 -10.87 -16.74 -0.34
CA ASN A 499 -10.15 -17.28 0.81
C ASN A 499 -9.83 -16.17 1.81
N ARG A 500 -9.31 -15.03 1.36
CA ARG A 500 -9.04 -13.89 2.25
C ARG A 500 -10.31 -13.34 2.92
N ILE A 501 -11.44 -13.29 2.20
CA ILE A 501 -12.72 -12.87 2.78
C ILE A 501 -13.19 -13.88 3.82
N LEU A 502 -13.10 -15.18 3.53
CA LEU A 502 -13.46 -16.23 4.47
C LEU A 502 -12.57 -16.22 5.70
N GLU A 503 -11.25 -16.10 5.56
CA GLU A 503 -10.33 -15.97 6.70
C GLU A 503 -10.65 -14.74 7.54
N GLN A 504 -10.92 -13.59 6.91
CA GLN A 504 -11.34 -12.38 7.63
C GLN A 504 -12.65 -12.63 8.37
N TYR A 505 -13.61 -13.29 7.74
CA TYR A 505 -14.89 -13.63 8.34
C TYR A 505 -14.68 -14.55 9.55
N LEU A 506 -13.92 -15.64 9.41
CA LEU A 506 -13.60 -16.56 10.49
C LEU A 506 -12.89 -15.85 11.65
N ARG A 507 -11.95 -14.93 11.37
CA ARG A 507 -11.27 -14.12 12.41
C ARG A 507 -12.22 -13.20 13.17
N ILE A 508 -13.31 -12.75 12.55
CA ILE A 508 -14.33 -11.90 13.20
C ILE A 508 -15.34 -12.77 13.95
N PHE A 509 -15.78 -13.88 13.34
CA PHE A 509 -16.84 -14.75 13.83
C PHE A 509 -16.41 -15.83 14.82
N ASP A 510 -15.12 -15.94 15.15
CA ASP A 510 -14.61 -16.72 16.30
C ASP A 510 -15.12 -16.19 17.67
N SER A 511 -16.12 -15.30 17.66
CA SER A 511 -16.82 -14.76 18.84
C SER A 511 -18.34 -15.03 18.86
N ILE A 512 -18.99 -15.56 17.81
CA ILE A 512 -20.44 -15.83 17.79
C ILE A 512 -20.77 -17.04 16.88
N HIS A 513 -21.41 -18.08 17.44
CA HIS A 513 -21.88 -19.27 16.74
C HIS A 513 -22.86 -18.95 15.59
N ILE A 514 -22.68 -19.59 14.43
CA ILE A 514 -23.60 -19.50 13.28
C ILE A 514 -24.31 -20.85 13.09
N SER A 515 -25.64 -20.80 13.03
CA SER A 515 -26.55 -21.90 12.68
C SER A 515 -26.74 -22.02 11.16
N GLN A 516 -27.10 -23.23 10.72
CA GLN A 516 -27.19 -23.66 9.31
C GLN A 516 -28.51 -23.29 8.60
N ASP A 517 -28.36 -23.18 7.27
CA ASP A 517 -29.28 -23.39 6.14
C ASP A 517 -30.35 -22.35 5.72
N LEU A 518 -30.33 -22.03 4.42
CA LEU A 518 -31.50 -21.65 3.61
C LEU A 518 -31.46 -22.34 2.22
N PRO A 519 -32.56 -22.97 1.76
CA PRO A 519 -32.68 -23.56 0.42
C PRO A 519 -33.17 -22.54 -0.62
N SER A 520 -32.67 -22.66 -1.87
CA SER A 520 -33.09 -21.84 -3.01
C SER A 520 -33.90 -22.65 -4.03
N GLY A 521 -35.00 -22.06 -4.52
CA GLY A 521 -35.93 -22.67 -5.47
C GLY A 521 -36.18 -21.82 -6.71
N LYS A 522 -35.95 -22.47 -7.87
CA LYS A 522 -36.50 -22.29 -9.25
C LYS A 522 -36.52 -20.90 -9.89
N LEU A 523 -35.76 -20.77 -11.00
CA LEU A 523 -36.17 -20.00 -12.19
C LEU A 523 -35.30 -20.38 -13.42
N SER A 524 -35.75 -21.26 -14.31
CA SER A 524 -34.92 -21.76 -15.44
C SER A 524 -35.03 -20.98 -16.75
N THR A 525 -36.08 -20.18 -16.97
CA THR A 525 -36.31 -19.46 -18.24
C THR A 525 -35.81 -18.02 -18.26
N LYS A 526 -35.66 -17.38 -17.08
CA LYS A 526 -35.03 -16.04 -16.93
C LYS A 526 -33.49 -16.10 -16.94
N LEU A 527 -32.91 -17.31 -16.86
CA LEU A 527 -31.47 -17.52 -16.73
C LEU A 527 -30.69 -17.21 -18.01
N GLN A 528 -31.23 -17.44 -19.21
CA GLN A 528 -30.46 -17.25 -20.44
C GLN A 528 -30.20 -15.76 -20.75
N SER A 529 -31.20 -14.89 -20.59
CA SER A 529 -31.01 -13.44 -20.74
C SER A 529 -30.14 -12.86 -19.62
N VAL A 530 -30.32 -13.34 -18.39
CA VAL A 530 -29.44 -12.98 -17.25
C VAL A 530 -28.01 -13.47 -17.49
N GLN A 531 -27.80 -14.66 -18.05
CA GLN A 531 -26.48 -15.17 -18.38
C GLN A 531 -25.78 -14.31 -19.42
N GLN A 532 -26.50 -13.84 -20.45
CA GLN A 532 -25.92 -12.94 -21.45
C GLN A 532 -25.48 -11.61 -20.81
N VAL A 533 -26.32 -11.00 -19.97
CA VAL A 533 -25.97 -9.77 -19.24
C VAL A 533 -24.78 -9.99 -18.29
N VAL A 534 -24.77 -11.09 -17.53
CA VAL A 534 -23.66 -11.44 -16.63
C VAL A 534 -22.36 -11.62 -17.42
N LYS A 535 -22.41 -12.23 -18.60
CA LYS A 535 -21.23 -12.39 -19.46
C LYS A 535 -20.68 -11.04 -19.93
N GLU A 536 -21.54 -10.13 -20.36
CA GLU A 536 -21.17 -8.77 -20.80
C GLU A 536 -20.59 -7.94 -19.65
N GLU A 537 -21.15 -8.06 -18.44
CA GLU A 537 -20.62 -7.41 -17.24
C GLU A 537 -19.28 -8.00 -16.80
N LEU A 538 -19.12 -9.32 -16.87
CA LEU A 538 -17.84 -9.99 -16.62
C LEU A 538 -16.77 -9.51 -17.62
N GLU A 539 -17.12 -9.37 -18.89
CA GLU A 539 -16.25 -8.79 -19.91
C GLU A 539 -15.82 -7.36 -19.55
N SER A 540 -16.78 -6.51 -19.16
CA SER A 540 -16.54 -5.14 -18.74
C SER A 540 -15.64 -5.06 -17.49
N ALA A 541 -15.91 -5.89 -16.49
CA ALA A 541 -15.11 -6.00 -15.27
C ALA A 541 -13.68 -6.46 -15.56
N LEU A 542 -13.50 -7.47 -16.43
CA LEU A 542 -12.17 -7.94 -16.83
C LEU A 542 -11.39 -6.88 -17.61
N ARG A 543 -12.04 -6.12 -18.51
CA ARG A 543 -11.41 -4.99 -19.20
C ARG A 543 -10.93 -3.91 -18.23
N ARG A 544 -11.78 -3.54 -17.25
CA ARG A 544 -11.42 -2.58 -16.20
C ARG A 544 -10.23 -3.10 -15.37
N PHE A 545 -10.32 -4.33 -14.86
CA PHE A 545 -9.26 -4.94 -14.07
C PHE A 545 -7.93 -4.99 -14.83
N LYS A 546 -7.95 -5.43 -16.09
CA LYS A 546 -6.77 -5.44 -16.97
C LYS A 546 -6.17 -4.04 -17.11
N LYS A 547 -6.99 -3.02 -17.39
CA LYS A 547 -6.54 -1.63 -17.53
C LYS A 547 -5.84 -1.14 -16.26
N TYR A 548 -6.33 -1.46 -15.07
CA TYR A 548 -5.69 -1.06 -13.81
C TYR A 548 -4.43 -1.88 -13.51
N ALA A 549 -4.47 -3.20 -13.71
CA ALA A 549 -3.34 -4.08 -13.49
C ALA A 549 -2.14 -3.70 -14.37
N ASP A 550 -2.40 -3.37 -15.64
CA ASP A 550 -1.38 -3.04 -16.63
C ASP A 550 -0.70 -1.67 -16.38
N ARG A 551 -1.33 -0.74 -15.62
CA ARG A 551 -0.70 0.55 -15.27
C ARG A 551 0.65 0.39 -14.59
N ASN A 552 0.79 -0.67 -13.79
CA ASN A 552 1.97 -0.98 -13.00
C ASN A 552 2.86 -2.05 -13.65
N ARG A 553 2.64 -2.36 -14.93
CA ARG A 553 3.40 -3.36 -15.69
C ARG A 553 4.05 -2.78 -16.93
N ALA A 554 5.09 -3.47 -17.37
CA ALA A 554 5.76 -3.22 -18.64
C ALA A 554 5.48 -4.39 -19.59
N THR A 555 5.54 -4.10 -20.88
CA THR A 555 5.57 -5.14 -21.91
C THR A 555 6.75 -6.06 -21.69
N THR A 556 6.54 -7.33 -21.99
CA THR A 556 7.57 -8.37 -21.87
C THR A 556 8.69 -8.10 -22.88
N PRO A 557 9.96 -8.08 -22.47
CA PRO A 557 11.08 -8.16 -23.39
C PRO A 557 10.98 -9.45 -24.20
N ASP A 558 11.30 -9.40 -25.49
CA ASP A 558 11.19 -10.57 -26.36
C ASP A 558 12.42 -11.48 -26.20
N PHE A 559 12.41 -12.30 -25.15
CA PHE A 559 13.47 -13.25 -24.86
C PHE A 559 13.47 -14.39 -25.88
N GLN A 560 14.62 -14.60 -26.51
CA GLN A 560 14.85 -15.69 -27.46
C GLN A 560 15.58 -16.86 -26.78
N PRO A 561 15.43 -18.09 -27.30
CA PRO A 561 16.28 -19.21 -26.90
C PRO A 561 17.78 -18.84 -26.99
N GLY A 562 18.53 -19.07 -25.92
CA GLY A 562 19.94 -18.69 -25.78
C GLY A 562 20.18 -17.39 -25.00
N ASP A 563 19.15 -16.54 -24.81
CA ASP A 563 19.28 -15.34 -23.97
C ASP A 563 19.55 -15.72 -22.51
N THR A 564 20.29 -14.86 -21.81
CA THR A 564 20.55 -15.05 -20.38
C THR A 564 19.73 -14.09 -19.53
N VAL A 565 19.13 -14.62 -18.47
CA VAL A 565 18.26 -13.88 -17.54
C VAL A 565 18.64 -14.15 -16.10
N TRP A 566 18.44 -13.15 -15.24
CA TRP A 566 18.44 -13.33 -13.81
C TRP A 566 17.04 -13.73 -13.31
N LEU A 567 16.98 -14.64 -12.34
CA LEU A 567 15.74 -15.16 -11.75
C LEU A 567 15.55 -14.66 -10.33
N ALA A 568 14.38 -14.12 -9.99
CA ALA A 568 14.09 -13.62 -8.65
C ALA A 568 14.14 -14.74 -7.59
N SER A 569 14.85 -14.51 -6.48
CA SER A 569 15.02 -15.48 -5.38
C SER A 569 13.83 -15.60 -4.43
N LYS A 570 12.80 -14.74 -4.57
CA LYS A 570 11.71 -14.56 -3.57
C LYS A 570 11.05 -15.85 -3.10
N ASN A 571 10.96 -16.83 -4.01
CA ASN A 571 10.22 -18.08 -3.87
C ASN A 571 11.14 -19.30 -3.93
N ILE A 572 12.46 -19.09 -3.86
CA ILE A 572 13.48 -20.14 -3.89
C ILE A 572 14.16 -20.12 -2.52
N LYS A 573 14.22 -21.27 -1.86
CA LYS A 573 14.96 -21.40 -0.60
C LYS A 573 16.44 -21.40 -0.93
N THR A 574 17.19 -20.47 -0.34
CA THR A 574 18.65 -20.42 -0.42
C THR A 574 19.24 -20.88 0.91
N THR A 575 20.48 -21.39 0.90
CA THR A 575 21.22 -21.82 2.11
C THR A 575 21.66 -20.68 3.01
N ARG A 576 21.37 -19.42 2.66
CA ARG A 576 21.71 -18.27 3.52
C ARG A 576 20.88 -18.33 4.80
N PRO A 577 21.50 -18.07 5.98
CA PRO A 577 20.81 -18.17 7.27
C PRO A 577 19.67 -17.15 7.42
N THR A 578 19.70 -16.04 6.67
CA THR A 578 18.65 -15.03 6.71
C THR A 578 18.22 -14.56 5.32
N LYS A 579 16.91 -14.54 5.08
CA LYS A 579 16.30 -14.02 3.84
C LYS A 579 16.55 -12.52 3.62
N LYS A 580 16.84 -11.77 4.69
CA LYS A 580 17.06 -10.31 4.62
C LYS A 580 18.40 -9.96 3.96
N LEU A 581 19.39 -10.85 4.06
CA LEU A 581 20.74 -10.69 3.52
C LEU A 581 21.04 -11.65 2.36
N SER A 582 20.03 -12.36 1.85
CA SER A 582 20.18 -13.24 0.70
C SER A 582 20.22 -12.47 -0.62
N GLU A 583 20.74 -13.12 -1.64
CA GLU A 583 20.65 -12.70 -3.04
C GLU A 583 19.19 -12.41 -3.39
N ARG A 584 18.93 -11.33 -4.13
CA ARG A 584 17.59 -11.01 -4.65
C ARG A 584 17.35 -11.66 -6.01
N TRP A 585 18.42 -11.88 -6.76
CA TRP A 585 18.43 -12.40 -8.11
C TRP A 585 19.49 -13.49 -8.24
N LEU A 586 19.10 -14.63 -8.82
CA LEU A 586 19.87 -15.85 -9.00
C LEU A 586 20.19 -16.02 -10.49
N GLY A 587 21.30 -16.69 -10.82
CA GLY A 587 21.73 -16.91 -12.20
C GLY A 587 23.09 -16.28 -12.50
N PRO A 588 23.38 -15.94 -13.77
CA PRO A 588 22.48 -15.92 -14.93
C PRO A 588 22.06 -17.32 -15.41
N PHE A 589 20.83 -17.47 -15.91
CA PHE A 589 20.30 -18.71 -16.50
C PHE A 589 19.94 -18.53 -17.97
N GLU A 590 20.19 -19.57 -18.76
CA GLU A 590 19.89 -19.59 -20.20
C GLU A 590 18.40 -19.90 -20.44
N VAL A 591 17.75 -19.13 -21.31
CA VAL A 591 16.39 -19.37 -21.78
C VAL A 591 16.43 -20.48 -22.85
N LEU A 592 15.74 -21.59 -22.60
CA LEU A 592 15.69 -22.72 -23.55
C LEU A 592 14.56 -22.56 -24.56
N LYS A 593 13.37 -22.19 -24.10
CA LYS A 593 12.20 -22.00 -24.95
C LYS A 593 11.11 -21.17 -24.28
N LYS A 594 10.26 -20.56 -25.10
CA LYS A 594 9.03 -19.88 -24.70
C LYS A 594 7.87 -20.88 -24.69
N ASN A 595 7.24 -21.10 -23.55
CA ASN A 595 6.12 -22.04 -23.41
C ASN A 595 4.76 -21.36 -23.64
N ASP A 596 4.61 -20.11 -23.20
CA ASP A 596 3.43 -19.26 -23.43
C ASP A 596 3.89 -17.79 -23.56
N SER A 597 2.96 -16.86 -23.77
CA SER A 597 3.23 -15.42 -23.88
C SER A 597 4.07 -14.87 -22.72
N HIS A 598 3.95 -15.42 -21.52
CA HIS A 598 4.62 -14.95 -20.31
C HIS A 598 5.38 -16.03 -19.53
N ALA A 599 5.43 -17.27 -20.02
CA ALA A 599 6.08 -18.38 -19.33
C ALA A 599 7.22 -18.94 -20.19
N TYR A 600 8.40 -19.07 -19.58
CA TYR A 600 9.62 -19.52 -20.25
C TYR A 600 10.28 -20.65 -19.47
N HIS A 601 10.93 -21.53 -20.22
CA HIS A 601 11.71 -22.64 -19.70
C HIS A 601 13.18 -22.24 -19.57
N LEU A 602 13.74 -22.33 -18.36
CA LEU A 602 15.13 -22.01 -18.08
C LEU A 602 15.98 -23.27 -17.96
N LYS A 603 17.23 -23.19 -18.38
CA LYS A 603 18.25 -24.20 -18.11
C LYS A 603 18.74 -24.05 -16.68
N LEU A 604 18.11 -24.80 -15.78
CA LEU A 604 18.51 -24.85 -14.38
C LEU A 604 19.70 -25.82 -14.18
N PRO A 605 20.58 -25.57 -13.20
CA PRO A 605 21.60 -26.52 -12.80
C PRO A 605 20.98 -27.86 -12.38
N GLN A 606 21.69 -28.96 -12.60
CA GLN A 606 21.22 -30.31 -12.22
C GLN A 606 20.93 -30.45 -10.72
N GLN A 607 21.48 -29.57 -9.90
CA GLN A 607 21.27 -29.51 -8.45
C GLN A 607 19.85 -29.07 -8.07
N TRP A 608 19.12 -28.39 -8.96
CA TRP A 608 17.78 -27.84 -8.68
C TRP A 608 16.65 -28.77 -9.14
N LYS A 609 16.76 -30.09 -8.90
CA LYS A 609 15.76 -31.08 -9.38
C LYS A 609 14.36 -30.87 -8.80
N SER A 610 14.27 -30.33 -7.58
CA SER A 610 13.00 -30.04 -6.91
C SER A 610 12.29 -28.79 -7.47
N VAL A 611 13.03 -27.90 -8.14
CA VAL A 611 12.50 -26.64 -8.66
C VAL A 611 12.05 -26.84 -10.11
N HIS A 612 10.77 -26.58 -10.37
CA HIS A 612 10.23 -26.68 -11.72
C HIS A 612 10.88 -25.63 -12.65
N PRO A 613 11.39 -26.01 -13.83
CA PRO A 613 12.20 -25.13 -14.69
C PRO A 613 11.40 -24.09 -15.50
N VAL A 614 10.10 -23.93 -15.23
CA VAL A 614 9.21 -23.02 -15.98
C VAL A 614 8.80 -21.88 -15.06
N PHE A 615 9.15 -20.67 -15.46
CA PHE A 615 8.93 -19.47 -14.67
C PHE A 615 8.19 -18.41 -15.49
N HIS A 616 7.48 -17.55 -14.77
CA HIS A 616 6.83 -16.41 -15.38
C HIS A 616 7.82 -15.24 -15.55
N VAL A 617 7.66 -14.49 -16.64
CA VAL A 617 8.55 -13.38 -17.02
C VAL A 617 8.61 -12.24 -16.00
N SER A 618 7.60 -12.11 -15.13
CA SER A 618 7.63 -11.15 -14.02
C SER A 618 8.72 -11.43 -12.98
N LEU A 619 9.32 -12.62 -13.02
CA LEU A 619 10.43 -13.05 -12.17
C LEU A 619 11.79 -12.92 -12.87
N PHE A 620 11.84 -12.38 -14.09
CA PHE A 620 13.07 -12.25 -14.87
C PHE A 620 13.60 -10.83 -14.90
N GLU A 621 14.93 -10.72 -14.98
CA GLU A 621 15.63 -9.52 -15.38
C GLU A 621 16.62 -9.84 -16.51
N PRO A 622 16.68 -9.05 -17.60
CA PRO A 622 17.68 -9.24 -18.65
C PRO A 622 19.11 -9.05 -18.13
N VAL A 623 20.00 -9.96 -18.50
CA VAL A 623 21.43 -9.82 -18.18
C VAL A 623 22.04 -8.74 -19.07
N LYS A 624 22.75 -7.79 -18.45
CA LYS A 624 23.55 -6.79 -19.18
C LYS A 624 25.00 -7.24 -19.26
N HIS A 625 25.45 -7.57 -20.46
CA HIS A 625 26.85 -7.90 -20.71
C HIS A 625 27.70 -6.63 -20.71
N SER A 626 28.93 -6.75 -20.18
CA SER A 626 29.87 -5.63 -20.17
C SER A 626 30.48 -5.46 -21.55
N THR A 627 30.51 -4.22 -22.05
CA THR A 627 31.24 -3.85 -23.27
C THR A 627 32.73 -3.56 -23.00
N ILE A 628 33.16 -3.63 -21.74
CA ILE A 628 34.52 -3.27 -21.30
C ILE A 628 35.41 -4.51 -21.37
N THR A 629 36.42 -4.49 -22.24
CA THR A 629 37.21 -5.67 -22.65
C THR A 629 38.05 -6.30 -21.53
N ASN A 630 38.66 -5.49 -20.66
CA ASN A 630 39.57 -5.96 -19.59
C ASN A 630 38.90 -6.12 -18.21
N ARG A 631 37.58 -6.27 -18.16
CA ARG A 631 36.87 -6.41 -16.89
C ARG A 631 36.77 -7.87 -16.44
N HIS A 632 37.61 -8.27 -15.49
CA HIS A 632 37.39 -9.50 -14.73
C HIS A 632 36.28 -9.29 -13.69
N GLN A 633 35.19 -10.04 -13.83
CA GLN A 633 34.19 -10.19 -12.78
C GLN A 633 34.35 -11.56 -12.15
N PHE A 634 34.39 -11.61 -10.82
CA PHE A 634 34.35 -12.88 -10.11
C PHE A 634 33.02 -13.57 -10.41
N PRO A 635 33.02 -14.88 -10.73
CA PRO A 635 31.77 -15.61 -10.93
C PRO A 635 30.88 -15.45 -9.70
N PRO A 636 29.54 -15.39 -9.88
CA PRO A 636 28.63 -15.36 -8.75
C PRO A 636 28.91 -16.54 -7.84
N SER A 637 28.95 -16.31 -6.51
CA SER A 637 29.15 -17.40 -5.55
C SER A 637 28.10 -18.49 -5.78
N PRO A 638 28.48 -19.78 -5.73
CA PRO A 638 27.54 -20.87 -5.93
C PRO A 638 26.40 -20.79 -4.90
N VAL A 639 25.17 -20.86 -5.38
CA VAL A 639 23.97 -20.87 -4.53
C VAL A 639 23.62 -22.33 -4.27
N LEU A 640 23.99 -22.82 -3.09
CA LEU A 640 23.62 -24.15 -2.63
C LEU A 640 22.10 -24.16 -2.31
N VAL A 641 21.40 -25.20 -2.74
CA VAL A 641 19.97 -25.42 -2.50
C VAL A 641 19.85 -26.77 -1.79
N GLU A 642 19.14 -26.79 -0.64
CA GLU A 642 18.79 -28.02 0.11
C GLU A 642 19.98 -28.83 0.70
N GLU A 643 20.92 -28.14 1.36
CA GLU A 643 21.85 -28.72 2.38
C GLU A 643 22.78 -29.88 1.94
N GLN A 644 23.19 -29.96 0.66
CA GLN A 644 24.28 -30.87 0.26
C GLN A 644 25.57 -30.12 -0.07
N GLU A 645 26.67 -30.49 0.62
CA GLU A 645 28.04 -30.03 0.36
C GLU A 645 28.69 -30.90 -0.71
N GLU A 646 28.99 -30.37 -1.90
CA GLU A 646 29.97 -31.00 -2.79
C GLU A 646 30.76 -29.96 -3.61
N TRP A 647 32.06 -30.24 -3.79
CA TRP A 647 33.00 -29.45 -4.58
C TRP A 647 32.99 -29.91 -6.04
N GLU A 648 32.98 -29.00 -7.00
CA GLU A 648 33.35 -29.35 -8.38
C GLU A 648 34.86 -29.64 -8.42
N MET A 649 35.22 -30.93 -8.51
CA MET A 649 36.61 -31.33 -8.77
C MET A 649 36.97 -30.96 -10.21
N ALA A 650 37.89 -30.01 -10.39
CA ALA A 650 38.40 -29.64 -11.72
C ALA A 650 39.18 -30.79 -12.38
N GLN A 651 39.90 -31.58 -11.58
CA GLN A 651 40.62 -32.80 -11.99
C GLN A 651 41.07 -33.57 -10.74
N VAL A 652 41.06 -34.90 -10.76
CA VAL A 652 41.69 -35.73 -9.72
C VAL A 652 43.19 -35.80 -10.01
N LEU A 653 44.03 -35.33 -9.09
CA LEU A 653 45.49 -35.36 -9.27
C LEU A 653 46.07 -36.72 -8.86
N ASP A 654 45.53 -37.34 -7.81
CA ASP A 654 45.92 -38.66 -7.34
C ASP A 654 44.80 -39.29 -6.49
N SER A 655 44.87 -40.60 -6.20
CA SER A 655 43.95 -41.26 -5.26
C SER A 655 44.64 -42.32 -4.42
N LYS A 656 44.24 -42.45 -3.15
CA LYS A 656 44.78 -43.45 -2.23
C LYS A 656 43.69 -44.12 -1.39
N LEU A 657 43.74 -45.44 -1.31
CA LEU A 657 42.88 -46.22 -0.42
C LEU A 657 43.45 -46.23 1.00
N LYS A 658 42.65 -45.78 1.97
CA LYS A 658 42.99 -45.85 3.40
C LYS A 658 41.79 -46.36 4.19
N ARG A 659 42.00 -47.48 4.90
CA ARG A 659 40.97 -48.15 5.73
C ARG A 659 39.67 -48.47 4.97
N GLY A 660 39.78 -48.92 3.71
CA GLY A 660 38.61 -49.29 2.90
C GLY A 660 37.86 -48.13 2.25
N TYR A 661 38.31 -46.88 2.49
CA TYR A 661 37.76 -45.70 1.83
C TYR A 661 38.78 -45.15 0.83
N LEU A 662 38.29 -44.74 -0.34
CA LEU A 662 39.09 -44.14 -1.41
C LEU A 662 39.16 -42.63 -1.19
N TRP A 663 40.37 -42.10 -1.02
CA TRP A 663 40.64 -40.68 -0.83
C TRP A 663 41.25 -40.11 -2.11
N TYR A 664 40.83 -38.92 -2.52
CA TYR A 664 41.36 -38.23 -3.69
C TYR A 664 42.22 -37.04 -3.25
N LEU A 665 43.24 -36.72 -4.05
CA LEU A 665 44.20 -35.63 -3.84
C LEU A 665 43.85 -34.41 -4.70
#